data_AF-A0A3L7TPC1-F1
#
_entry.id   AF-A0A3L7TPC1-F1
#
_cell.length_a   1.000
_cell.length_b   1.000
_cell.length_c   1.000
_cell.angle_alpha   90.00
_cell.angle_beta   90.00
_cell.angle_gamma   90.00
#
_symmetry.space_group_name_H-M   'P 1'
#
loop_
_entity.id
_entity.type
_entity.pdbx_description
1 polymer ?
#
loop_
_entity_poly.entity_id
_entity_poly.type
_entity_poly.pdbx_seq_one_letter_code
_entity_poly.pdbx_strand_id
1 'polypeptide(L)'
;MNTPMQNHSMFHFTVRSFMSLPSLAFAVARAGHVRGVRALRAALLVAAVAAPIAPLDVFPALRGVSLVTSASAQSQRDMMGGPITTKRFERLSRAYLSPTDAELAALDGLHETYLEKFRLELEPELTAIGASMGGGMPTKAEFDKFLRDIDRLNGRIADADNVFLNAAAELIAEDRRGGFNRIRDARERQRLLSGLARFAPMMFGGGGSFVDLSDLVIQPKILAAVTDEQRELFGSILGGIEARLTSQARSYNARMREGMSKFFDAMQSMQGMQDAPADADPAAEMARMQGMQTAYVTAMAEIGGEFRKAVRSNFTANRESMEQLAAVLPAPMVVDLRTKLATKALGMVGAMGMMGGRGMGGGGGEVSGIVSRIRRDESISAEVKQQANAILVTWRSDNADALESFAKLMVASDSNPMMEIMGGAGEASESFAGITAASEKIQNVANTAFKALHGLLGGENNTYVTKYSSRAGAGADTVDSYRGVAEVKAAEPDAIPEVGMQGIDQGVITATTSATVMQIFRTLGNDAAVEGLTDAVVQAWLDDEWKPRIEPLQATISQAKVKVYSASSDGRVEYDLAAVAQVQQARQALVAAAFELDAKLEANLASALGINADDLAFLLLRLERLALVLNKSNGMESPMVGSVLNLLVSAKLDPATSVAIMEASRAEFTTLASEFPVMTAARLENSRKTLEAEMGFSTRDSARVAAASADYSRLMQESTKLNGELGARVATIYDAACVAAVSDVDALASAKRARMRAMYPSIYRLSDSAERQLNASALFTELTDDQRGQIEALRAEYNVVYEKLSEQMVMPAFQGFPGDGSAEAFQDYAKRQSEVEKVRFQRKELTEKSLNQLRRTLGSTLSAKVPGLVPDEDAEPAEPIERNWMEAEED
;
A
#
# COMPACT_ATOMS: atom_id res chain seq x y z
N MET A 1 -10.73 -59.91 1.95
CA MET A 1 -10.56 -60.92 0.88
C MET A 1 -10.84 -60.27 -0.46
N ASN A 2 -10.50 -60.92 -1.56
CA ASN A 2 -10.14 -60.29 -2.84
C ASN A 2 -11.28 -59.57 -3.60
N THR A 3 -10.86 -58.57 -4.37
CA THR A 3 -11.42 -58.01 -5.62
C THR A 3 -11.47 -59.05 -6.77
N PRO A 4 -11.87 -58.73 -8.04
CA PRO A 4 -12.46 -57.50 -8.63
C PRO A 4 -13.72 -57.75 -9.51
N MET A 5 -14.23 -56.72 -10.20
CA MET A 5 -14.61 -56.86 -11.62
C MET A 5 -14.67 -55.53 -12.40
N GLN A 6 -14.48 -55.60 -13.73
CA GLN A 6 -14.69 -54.55 -14.74
C GLN A 6 -15.59 -55.10 -15.86
N ASN A 7 -16.43 -54.28 -16.54
CA ASN A 7 -16.29 -54.01 -17.99
C ASN A 7 -17.46 -53.24 -18.65
N HIS A 8 -17.15 -52.73 -19.85
CA HIS A 8 -17.91 -51.89 -20.79
C HIS A 8 -19.25 -52.44 -21.32
N SER A 9 -20.07 -51.53 -21.88
CA SER A 9 -20.53 -51.62 -23.29
C SER A 9 -21.00 -50.26 -23.86
N MET A 10 -21.11 -50.15 -25.18
CA MET A 10 -21.74 -49.05 -25.96
C MET A 10 -22.85 -49.64 -26.86
N PHE A 11 -23.78 -48.84 -27.41
CA PHE A 11 -24.06 -48.71 -28.87
C PHE A 11 -25.13 -47.62 -29.22
N HIS A 12 -25.28 -47.31 -30.52
CA HIS A 12 -26.04 -46.17 -31.11
C HIS A 12 -27.39 -46.53 -31.79
N PHE A 13 -28.31 -45.55 -31.91
CA PHE A 13 -28.81 -44.88 -33.17
C PHE A 13 -29.58 -43.56 -32.80
N THR A 14 -29.89 -42.47 -33.56
CA THR A 14 -30.03 -42.03 -34.99
C THR A 14 -31.39 -42.38 -35.69
N VAL A 15 -32.06 -41.58 -36.57
CA VAL A 15 -31.79 -40.31 -37.33
C VAL A 15 -33.11 -39.51 -37.62
N ARG A 16 -33.12 -38.15 -37.61
CA ARG A 16 -33.87 -37.17 -38.50
C ARG A 16 -33.67 -35.70 -38.00
N SER A 17 -33.10 -34.70 -38.71
CA SER A 17 -33.39 -34.01 -40.01
C SER A 17 -34.34 -32.79 -39.85
N PHE A 18 -34.20 -31.61 -40.51
CA PHE A 18 -33.52 -31.23 -41.79
C PHE A 18 -33.29 -29.68 -41.94
N MET A 19 -32.35 -29.27 -42.84
CA MET A 19 -32.22 -27.96 -43.57
C MET A 19 -31.72 -26.69 -42.84
N SER A 20 -30.96 -25.75 -43.46
CA SER A 20 -30.30 -25.68 -44.79
C SER A 20 -29.11 -24.66 -44.84
N LEU A 21 -28.29 -24.69 -45.90
CA LEU A 21 -27.15 -23.78 -46.19
C LEU A 21 -26.93 -23.62 -47.72
N PRO A 22 -26.45 -22.46 -48.20
CA PRO A 22 -25.34 -22.40 -49.18
C PRO A 22 -24.36 -21.22 -48.90
N SER A 23 -23.02 -21.30 -48.85
CA SER A 23 -21.97 -21.92 -49.70
C SER A 23 -21.43 -21.05 -50.85
N LEU A 24 -20.11 -20.74 -50.85
CA LEU A 24 -19.20 -20.88 -52.02
C LEU A 24 -17.75 -20.40 -51.77
N ALA A 25 -16.79 -21.14 -52.32
CA ALA A 25 -15.40 -20.73 -52.58
C ALA A 25 -14.78 -21.68 -53.62
N PHE A 26 -14.01 -21.22 -54.61
CA PHE A 26 -13.10 -22.05 -55.43
C PHE A 26 -11.99 -21.22 -56.15
N ALA A 27 -11.08 -21.90 -56.86
CA ALA A 27 -9.65 -21.55 -56.95
C ALA A 27 -9.11 -20.93 -58.27
N VAL A 28 -8.03 -20.13 -58.13
CA VAL A 28 -6.74 -20.11 -58.89
C VAL A 28 -6.74 -20.15 -60.44
N ALA A 29 -6.16 -19.11 -61.09
CA ALA A 29 -4.96 -19.23 -61.98
C ALA A 29 -4.48 -17.93 -62.71
N ARG A 30 -3.18 -17.60 -62.51
CA ARG A 30 -2.19 -16.89 -63.39
C ARG A 30 -2.53 -15.59 -64.19
N ALA A 31 -2.00 -14.47 -63.66
CA ALA A 31 -1.37 -13.33 -64.37
C ALA A 31 -0.36 -12.62 -63.43
N GLY A 32 0.58 -11.75 -63.82
CA GLY A 32 1.05 -11.36 -65.16
C GLY A 32 2.07 -10.18 -65.17
N HIS A 33 3.36 -10.43 -64.85
CA HIS A 33 4.46 -9.43 -64.64
C HIS A 33 4.26 -8.47 -63.44
N VAL A 34 5.26 -8.04 -62.64
CA VAL A 34 6.73 -7.80 -62.77
C VAL A 34 7.10 -6.42 -63.36
N ARG A 35 7.05 -5.38 -62.50
CA ARG A 35 7.91 -4.18 -62.47
C ARG A 35 7.57 -3.35 -61.20
N GLY A 36 8.56 -2.94 -60.39
CA GLY A 36 8.30 -2.05 -59.24
C GLY A 36 9.41 -1.98 -58.17
N VAL A 37 9.94 -3.13 -57.74
CA VAL A 37 10.78 -3.29 -56.51
C VAL A 37 12.17 -2.60 -56.57
N ARG A 38 12.55 -1.95 -57.68
CA ARG A 38 13.80 -1.17 -57.79
C ARG A 38 13.65 0.35 -57.66
N ALA A 39 12.43 0.91 -57.70
CA ALA A 39 12.23 2.36 -57.55
C ALA A 39 12.34 2.83 -56.09
N LEU A 40 11.76 2.07 -55.16
CA LEU A 40 11.66 2.47 -53.74
C LEU A 40 13.02 2.55 -53.01
N ARG A 41 14.04 1.82 -53.50
CA ARG A 41 15.36 1.70 -52.85
C ARG A 41 16.34 2.85 -53.18
N ALA A 42 15.97 3.75 -54.09
CA ALA A 42 16.77 4.91 -54.47
C ALA A 42 16.30 6.21 -53.79
N ALA A 43 14.99 6.35 -53.54
CA ALA A 43 14.41 7.55 -52.93
C ALA A 43 14.80 7.75 -51.45
N LEU A 44 15.16 6.66 -50.75
CA LEU A 44 15.52 6.66 -49.32
C LEU A 44 16.99 6.99 -49.04
N LEU A 45 17.82 7.24 -50.05
CA LEU A 45 19.29 7.36 -49.90
C LEU A 45 19.86 8.78 -50.06
N VAL A 46 19.01 9.80 -50.18
CA VAL A 46 19.41 11.18 -50.55
C VAL A 46 19.02 12.24 -49.50
N ALA A 47 18.20 11.89 -48.51
CA ALA A 47 17.65 12.82 -47.50
C ALA A 47 18.37 12.78 -46.13
N ALA A 48 19.63 12.30 -46.09
CA ALA A 48 20.35 12.01 -44.85
C ALA A 48 21.78 12.61 -44.81
N VAL A 49 21.93 13.86 -45.23
CA VAL A 49 23.19 14.63 -45.14
C VAL A 49 22.88 16.03 -44.60
N ALA A 50 23.76 16.54 -43.72
CA ALA A 50 23.73 17.87 -43.09
C ALA A 50 22.70 18.11 -41.96
N ALA A 51 22.83 17.35 -40.86
CA ALA A 51 22.50 17.83 -39.51
C ALA A 51 23.51 17.23 -38.51
N PRO A 52 24.07 17.99 -37.55
CA PRO A 52 24.93 17.44 -36.51
C PRO A 52 24.08 16.69 -35.46
N ILE A 53 24.37 15.41 -35.28
CA ILE A 53 23.68 14.57 -34.29
C ILE A 53 24.33 14.82 -32.91
N ALA A 54 23.60 15.46 -32.01
CA ALA A 54 23.94 15.47 -30.59
C ALA A 54 23.72 14.06 -29.99
N PRO A 55 24.49 13.64 -28.98
CA PRO A 55 24.36 12.29 -28.41
C PRO A 55 22.95 12.05 -27.86
N LEU A 56 22.31 10.98 -28.33
CA LEU A 56 21.01 10.53 -27.84
C LEU A 56 21.19 9.92 -26.44
N ASP A 57 20.77 10.64 -25.40
CA ASP A 57 20.67 10.09 -24.04
C ASP A 57 19.42 9.19 -23.96
N VAL A 58 19.61 7.89 -24.17
CA VAL A 58 18.53 6.87 -24.25
C VAL A 58 18.02 6.44 -22.86
N PHE A 59 18.63 6.91 -21.77
CA PHE A 59 18.32 6.49 -20.40
C PHE A 59 17.14 7.16 -19.63
N PRO A 60 16.34 8.14 -20.12
CA PRO A 60 15.24 8.73 -19.35
C PRO A 60 14.25 7.74 -18.73
N ALA A 61 13.91 6.65 -19.45
CA ALA A 61 12.98 5.63 -18.97
C ALA A 61 13.46 4.91 -17.70
N LEU A 62 14.79 4.78 -17.50
CA LEU A 62 15.37 4.19 -16.29
C LEU A 62 15.48 5.18 -15.12
N ARG A 63 15.52 6.49 -15.39
CA ARG A 63 15.36 7.51 -14.32
C ARG A 63 13.92 7.62 -13.82
N GLY A 64 12.94 7.12 -14.58
CA GLY A 64 11.53 7.06 -14.21
C GLY A 64 11.17 6.08 -13.08
N VAL A 65 12.11 5.29 -12.57
CA VAL A 65 11.89 4.29 -11.50
C VAL A 65 11.88 4.94 -10.10
N SER A 66 11.22 6.10 -9.98
CA SER A 66 11.08 6.86 -8.74
C SER A 66 10.17 6.19 -7.69
N LEU A 67 9.40 5.16 -8.09
CA LEU A 67 8.50 4.40 -7.22
C LEU A 67 9.22 3.44 -6.24
N VAL A 68 10.55 3.30 -6.31
CA VAL A 68 11.35 2.46 -5.40
C VAL A 68 12.02 3.30 -4.28
N THR A 69 11.78 4.61 -4.25
CA THR A 69 12.50 5.57 -3.39
C THR A 69 12.25 5.38 -1.89
N SER A 70 11.02 5.10 -1.45
CA SER A 70 10.70 4.81 -0.04
C SER A 70 11.40 3.55 0.48
N ALA A 71 11.68 2.58 -0.40
CA ALA A 71 12.43 1.39 -0.05
C ALA A 71 13.92 1.67 0.25
N SER A 72 14.49 2.80 -0.20
CA SER A 72 15.93 3.11 -0.03
C SER A 72 16.33 3.53 1.39
N ALA A 73 15.37 3.91 2.24
CA ALA A 73 15.60 4.23 3.65
C ALA A 73 15.32 3.04 4.57
N GLN A 74 14.24 2.29 4.30
CA GLN A 74 14.05 0.99 4.91
C GLN A 74 15.25 0.08 4.57
N SER A 75 15.77 0.16 3.34
CA SER A 75 16.96 -0.59 2.97
C SER A 75 18.19 -0.25 3.81
N GLN A 76 18.42 0.96 4.34
CA GLN A 76 19.65 1.17 5.13
C GLN A 76 19.71 0.33 6.42
N ARG A 77 18.57 0.10 7.10
CA ARG A 77 18.50 -0.86 8.22
C ARG A 77 18.22 -2.29 7.79
N ASP A 78 17.45 -2.49 6.73
CA ASP A 78 17.19 -3.82 6.17
C ASP A 78 18.41 -4.39 5.41
N MET A 79 19.42 -3.59 5.01
CA MET A 79 20.64 -3.97 4.26
C MET A 79 21.54 -4.93 5.02
N MET A 80 21.39 -5.00 6.34
CA MET A 80 22.15 -5.82 7.27
C MET A 80 21.24 -6.28 8.41
N GLY A 81 21.77 -7.08 9.34
CA GLY A 81 21.04 -7.55 10.50
C GLY A 81 20.76 -6.46 11.56
N GLY A 82 19.91 -5.47 11.28
CA GLY A 82 19.41 -4.51 12.29
C GLY A 82 18.94 -5.20 13.58
N PRO A 83 18.91 -4.50 14.74
CA PRO A 83 18.89 -5.12 16.07
C PRO A 83 17.72 -6.08 16.28
N ILE A 84 17.84 -6.99 17.27
CA ILE A 84 16.66 -7.71 17.77
C ILE A 84 15.71 -6.66 18.37
N THR A 85 14.56 -6.43 17.74
CA THR A 85 13.55 -5.47 18.21
C THR A 85 12.77 -6.03 19.41
N THR A 86 12.23 -5.18 20.29
CA THR A 86 11.55 -5.68 21.52
C THR A 86 10.39 -6.62 21.18
N LYS A 87 9.55 -6.27 20.19
CA LYS A 87 8.47 -7.12 19.69
C LYS A 87 8.95 -8.49 19.19
N ARG A 88 10.12 -8.53 18.51
CA ARG A 88 10.70 -9.79 17.99
C ARG A 88 11.32 -10.61 19.12
N PHE A 89 12.01 -9.97 20.07
CA PHE A 89 12.61 -10.63 21.23
C PHE A 89 11.53 -11.23 22.13
N GLU A 90 10.47 -10.47 22.49
CA GLU A 90 9.35 -10.98 23.27
C GLU A 90 8.71 -12.20 22.59
N ARG A 91 8.41 -12.13 21.28
CA ARG A 91 7.85 -13.25 20.52
C ARG A 91 8.74 -14.50 20.56
N LEU A 92 10.05 -14.32 20.35
CA LEU A 92 11.03 -15.42 20.40
C LEU A 92 11.15 -16.03 21.81
N SER A 93 11.15 -15.19 22.84
CA SER A 93 11.19 -15.61 24.24
C SER A 93 9.93 -16.37 24.64
N ARG A 94 8.73 -15.86 24.31
CA ARG A 94 7.47 -16.58 24.53
C ARG A 94 7.39 -17.90 23.75
N ALA A 95 7.94 -17.97 22.54
CA ALA A 95 7.90 -19.17 21.70
C ALA A 95 8.86 -20.29 22.13
N TYR A 96 10.02 -19.95 22.71
CA TYR A 96 11.09 -20.93 22.98
C TYR A 96 11.53 -21.04 24.43
N LEU A 97 11.21 -20.07 25.30
CA LEU A 97 11.60 -20.06 26.71
C LEU A 97 10.41 -20.17 27.67
N SER A 98 9.19 -19.80 27.25
CA SER A 98 8.02 -19.69 28.12
C SER A 98 8.35 -19.02 29.48
N PRO A 99 8.83 -17.77 29.48
CA PRO A 99 9.25 -17.08 30.70
C PRO A 99 8.04 -16.75 31.58
N THR A 100 8.25 -16.78 32.89
CA THR A 100 7.34 -16.15 33.86
C THR A 100 7.34 -14.63 33.70
N ASP A 101 6.33 -13.93 34.21
CA ASP A 101 6.26 -12.46 34.09
C ASP A 101 7.45 -11.74 34.74
N ALA A 102 8.00 -12.31 35.83
CA ALA A 102 9.21 -11.80 36.49
C ALA A 102 10.47 -12.01 35.65
N GLU A 103 10.63 -13.20 35.05
CA GLU A 103 11.72 -13.49 34.10
C GLU A 103 11.63 -12.56 32.88
N LEU A 104 10.43 -12.39 32.31
CA LEU A 104 10.21 -11.53 31.14
C LEU A 104 10.52 -10.06 31.45
N ALA A 105 10.11 -9.56 32.62
CA ALA A 105 10.45 -8.20 33.05
C ALA A 105 11.96 -7.97 33.20
N ALA A 106 12.71 -8.98 33.67
CA ALA A 106 14.17 -8.94 33.75
C ALA A 106 14.85 -9.04 32.37
N LEU A 107 14.34 -9.93 31.50
CA LEU A 107 14.78 -10.06 30.11
C LEU A 107 14.62 -8.76 29.33
N ASP A 108 13.48 -8.07 29.48
CA ASP A 108 13.20 -6.80 28.81
C ASP A 108 14.16 -5.69 29.27
N GLY A 109 14.46 -5.58 30.57
CA GLY A 109 15.42 -4.58 31.07
C GLY A 109 16.86 -4.80 30.55
N LEU A 110 17.26 -6.05 30.43
CA LEU A 110 18.52 -6.43 29.76
C LEU A 110 18.47 -6.12 28.25
N HIS A 111 17.32 -6.32 27.61
CA HIS A 111 17.11 -6.04 26.18
C HIS A 111 17.15 -4.54 25.86
N GLU A 112 16.59 -3.68 26.72
CA GLU A 112 16.75 -2.22 26.61
C GLU A 112 18.23 -1.80 26.64
N THR A 113 19.02 -2.41 27.54
CA THR A 113 20.47 -2.17 27.63
C THR A 113 21.21 -2.62 26.35
N TYR A 114 20.82 -3.75 25.76
CA TYR A 114 21.31 -4.18 24.44
C TYR A 114 20.95 -3.18 23.33
N LEU A 115 19.71 -2.68 23.30
CA LEU A 115 19.25 -1.72 22.30
C LEU A 115 19.97 -0.37 22.41
N GLU A 116 20.20 0.13 23.63
CA GLU A 116 21.00 1.35 23.85
C GLU A 116 22.44 1.15 23.36
N LYS A 117 23.09 0.06 23.78
CA LYS A 117 24.45 -0.27 23.34
C LYS A 117 24.54 -0.40 21.82
N PHE A 118 23.57 -1.03 21.17
CA PHE A 118 23.52 -1.16 19.70
C PHE A 118 23.40 0.20 19.01
N ARG A 119 22.57 1.11 19.52
CA ARG A 119 22.41 2.48 19.00
C ARG A 119 23.69 3.32 19.16
N LEU A 120 24.47 3.09 20.21
CA LEU A 120 25.74 3.79 20.47
C LEU A 120 26.92 3.22 19.67
N GLU A 121 27.05 1.89 19.57
CA GLU A 121 28.25 1.23 19.04
C GLU A 121 28.13 0.69 17.60
N LEU A 122 26.91 0.42 17.10
CA LEU A 122 26.70 -0.27 15.82
C LEU A 122 25.85 0.51 14.83
N GLU A 123 24.88 1.30 15.28
CA GLU A 123 24.09 2.16 14.39
C GLU A 123 24.93 3.20 13.61
N PRO A 124 25.97 3.85 14.17
CA PRO A 124 26.84 4.75 13.40
C PRO A 124 27.59 4.04 12.25
N GLU A 125 27.99 2.79 12.44
CA GLU A 125 28.66 2.00 11.39
C GLU A 125 27.67 1.45 10.35
N LEU A 126 26.44 1.10 10.74
CA LEU A 126 25.35 0.81 9.80
C LEU A 126 25.10 2.02 8.89
N THR A 127 24.96 3.22 9.45
CA THR A 127 24.77 4.46 8.67
C THR A 127 25.98 4.77 7.77
N ALA A 128 27.21 4.59 8.26
CA ALA A 128 28.41 4.83 7.44
C ALA A 128 28.52 3.89 6.23
N ILE A 129 28.19 2.60 6.41
CA ILE A 129 28.19 1.61 5.32
C ILE A 129 27.02 1.87 4.36
N GLY A 130 25.83 2.22 4.86
CA GLY A 130 24.70 2.66 4.04
C GLY A 130 25.03 3.88 3.17
N ALA A 131 25.69 4.88 3.75
CA ALA A 131 26.12 6.09 3.05
C ALA A 131 27.18 5.80 1.95
N SER A 132 28.06 4.80 2.13
CA SER A 132 29.09 4.48 1.13
C SER A 132 28.55 3.99 -0.22
N MET A 133 27.28 3.63 -0.32
CA MET A 133 26.60 3.24 -1.57
C MET A 133 25.84 4.39 -2.24
N GLY A 134 25.80 5.59 -1.66
CA GLY A 134 24.99 6.71 -2.16
C GLY A 134 25.55 7.45 -3.40
N GLY A 135 26.73 7.04 -3.91
CA GLY A 135 27.50 7.80 -4.91
C GLY A 135 27.15 7.58 -6.39
N GLY A 136 26.31 6.59 -6.71
CA GLY A 136 26.12 6.07 -8.07
C GLY A 136 26.43 4.57 -8.13
N MET A 137 26.71 4.04 -9.33
CA MET A 137 27.18 2.65 -9.46
C MET A 137 28.63 2.54 -8.96
N PRO A 138 28.93 1.78 -7.89
CA PRO A 138 30.29 1.62 -7.39
C PRO A 138 31.14 0.78 -8.36
N THR A 139 32.45 0.96 -8.34
CA THR A 139 33.36 0.04 -9.01
C THR A 139 33.34 -1.34 -8.32
N LYS A 140 33.74 -2.40 -9.03
CA LYS A 140 33.85 -3.74 -8.42
C LYS A 140 34.74 -3.74 -7.16
N ALA A 141 35.84 -2.98 -7.13
CA ALA A 141 36.72 -2.92 -5.98
C ALA A 141 36.07 -2.26 -4.75
N GLU A 142 35.24 -1.22 -4.96
CA GLU A 142 34.44 -0.58 -3.90
C GLU A 142 33.32 -1.50 -3.42
N PHE A 143 32.67 -2.23 -4.34
CA PHE A 143 31.64 -3.20 -3.98
C PHE A 143 32.21 -4.41 -3.21
N ASP A 144 33.35 -4.96 -3.63
CA ASP A 144 34.06 -6.01 -2.90
C ASP A 144 34.52 -5.52 -1.52
N LYS A 145 34.89 -4.24 -1.37
CA LYS A 145 35.15 -3.62 -0.06
C LYS A 145 33.87 -3.55 0.77
N PHE A 146 32.78 -3.04 0.20
CA PHE A 146 31.46 -2.92 0.85
C PHE A 146 30.93 -4.27 1.35
N LEU A 147 31.08 -5.37 0.59
CA LEU A 147 30.75 -6.72 1.06
C LEU A 147 31.59 -7.15 2.28
N ARG A 148 32.89 -6.83 2.31
CA ARG A 148 33.77 -7.13 3.46
C ARG A 148 33.43 -6.27 4.68
N ASP A 149 33.02 -5.02 4.49
CA ASP A 149 32.54 -4.15 5.57
C ASP A 149 31.18 -4.63 6.11
N ILE A 150 30.27 -5.11 5.26
CA ILE A 150 29.03 -5.81 5.66
C ILE A 150 29.35 -7.05 6.52
N ASP A 151 30.32 -7.87 6.12
CA ASP A 151 30.70 -9.06 6.91
C ASP A 151 31.33 -8.70 8.25
N ARG A 152 32.23 -7.71 8.27
CA ARG A 152 32.84 -7.18 9.49
C ARG A 152 31.77 -6.70 10.48
N LEU A 153 30.73 -6.01 9.99
CA LEU A 153 29.66 -5.51 10.84
C LEU A 153 28.65 -6.61 11.23
N ASN A 154 28.29 -7.53 10.33
CA ASN A 154 27.45 -8.69 10.67
C ASN A 154 28.10 -9.59 11.73
N GLY A 155 29.43 -9.73 11.72
CA GLY A 155 30.20 -10.39 12.79
C GLY A 155 30.00 -9.70 14.13
N ARG A 156 30.26 -8.38 14.22
CA ARG A 156 30.05 -7.60 15.45
C ARG A 156 28.60 -7.57 15.94
N ILE A 157 27.63 -7.56 15.02
CA ILE A 157 26.22 -7.72 15.35
C ILE A 157 25.97 -9.10 15.98
N ALA A 158 26.54 -10.17 15.41
CA ALA A 158 26.43 -11.51 15.98
C ALA A 158 27.11 -11.63 17.36
N ASP A 159 28.25 -10.96 17.57
CA ASP A 159 28.92 -10.90 18.88
C ASP A 159 28.07 -10.15 19.92
N ALA A 160 27.49 -9.00 19.55
CA ALA A 160 26.59 -8.24 20.41
C ALA A 160 25.30 -9.02 20.75
N ASP A 161 24.69 -9.68 19.75
CA ASP A 161 23.55 -10.58 19.94
C ASP A 161 23.93 -11.74 20.88
N ASN A 162 25.12 -12.34 20.73
CA ASN A 162 25.58 -13.45 21.57
C ASN A 162 25.85 -13.02 23.01
N VAL A 163 26.50 -11.87 23.24
CA VAL A 163 26.73 -11.32 24.59
C VAL A 163 25.39 -11.08 25.31
N PHE A 164 24.42 -10.49 24.62
CA PHE A 164 23.06 -10.30 25.13
C PHE A 164 22.37 -11.63 25.45
N LEU A 165 22.32 -12.57 24.50
CA LEU A 165 21.64 -13.86 24.67
C LEU A 165 22.32 -14.79 25.69
N ASN A 166 23.61 -14.57 25.99
CA ASN A 166 24.31 -15.26 27.07
C ASN A 166 23.90 -14.69 28.44
N ALA A 167 23.89 -13.36 28.60
CA ALA A 167 23.40 -12.72 29.83
C ALA A 167 21.92 -13.01 30.08
N ALA A 168 21.10 -13.06 29.02
CA ALA A 168 19.69 -13.41 29.09
C ALA A 168 19.46 -14.87 29.54
N ALA A 169 20.35 -15.79 29.16
CA ALA A 169 20.26 -17.18 29.60
C ALA A 169 20.48 -17.35 31.11
N GLU A 170 21.26 -16.47 31.75
CA GLU A 170 21.44 -16.51 33.21
C GLU A 170 20.21 -16.05 33.99
N LEU A 171 19.29 -15.30 33.36
CA LEU A 171 18.03 -14.86 33.96
C LEU A 171 16.91 -15.91 33.89
N ILE A 172 17.16 -17.07 33.25
CA ILE A 172 16.15 -18.12 33.00
C ILE A 172 16.56 -19.43 33.69
N ALA A 173 15.56 -20.15 34.21
CA ALA A 173 15.77 -21.47 34.82
C ALA A 173 16.42 -22.48 33.86
N GLU A 174 17.28 -23.34 34.42
CA GLU A 174 18.22 -24.18 33.68
C GLU A 174 17.56 -25.09 32.64
N ASP A 175 16.38 -25.62 32.95
CA ASP A 175 15.55 -26.46 32.08
C ASP A 175 15.14 -25.75 30.77
N ARG A 176 14.85 -24.45 30.86
CA ARG A 176 14.37 -23.62 29.73
C ARG A 176 15.50 -22.91 28.98
N ARG A 177 16.74 -22.91 29.50
CA ARG A 177 17.93 -22.29 28.84
C ARG A 177 18.21 -22.86 27.45
N GLY A 178 17.84 -24.10 27.16
CA GLY A 178 18.01 -24.72 25.83
C GLY A 178 17.33 -23.94 24.70
N GLY A 179 16.23 -23.24 24.98
CA GLY A 179 15.50 -22.43 23.99
C GLY A 179 16.30 -21.27 23.40
N PHE A 180 17.32 -20.77 24.11
CA PHE A 180 18.17 -19.69 23.58
C PHE A 180 18.95 -20.09 22.32
N ASN A 181 19.20 -21.39 22.08
CA ASN A 181 19.82 -21.83 20.83
C ASN A 181 18.88 -21.64 19.63
N ARG A 182 17.57 -21.87 19.83
CA ARG A 182 16.54 -21.59 18.81
C ARG A 182 16.39 -20.08 18.55
N ILE A 183 16.55 -19.25 19.60
CA ILE A 183 16.65 -17.79 19.46
C ILE A 183 17.88 -17.39 18.63
N ARG A 184 19.06 -17.97 18.91
CA ARG A 184 20.29 -17.72 18.14
C ARG A 184 20.13 -18.11 16.67
N ASP A 185 19.55 -19.28 16.37
CA ASP A 185 19.28 -19.73 15.00
C ASP A 185 18.26 -18.84 14.28
N ALA A 186 17.14 -18.48 14.92
CA ALA A 186 16.13 -17.58 14.37
C ALA A 186 16.66 -16.16 14.14
N ARG A 187 17.66 -15.74 14.92
CA ARG A 187 18.40 -14.49 14.73
C ARG A 187 19.42 -14.62 13.60
N GLU A 188 20.15 -15.73 13.48
CA GLU A 188 21.06 -15.95 12.35
C GLU A 188 20.30 -15.96 11.02
N ARG A 189 19.17 -16.67 10.93
CA ARG A 189 18.28 -16.62 9.76
C ARG A 189 17.85 -15.20 9.41
N GLN A 190 17.48 -14.39 10.40
CA GLN A 190 17.16 -12.98 10.17
C GLN A 190 18.33 -12.22 9.53
N ARG A 191 19.56 -12.37 10.04
CA ARG A 191 20.75 -11.70 9.47
C ARG A 191 21.05 -12.20 8.05
N LEU A 192 20.97 -13.50 7.79
CA LEU A 192 21.25 -14.11 6.49
C LEU A 192 20.20 -13.80 5.41
N LEU A 193 18.94 -13.59 5.80
CA LEU A 193 17.85 -13.26 4.89
C LEU A 193 17.59 -11.75 4.79
N SER A 194 18.25 -10.94 5.62
CA SER A 194 18.30 -9.49 5.47
C SER A 194 19.13 -9.06 4.25
N GLY A 195 18.88 -7.84 3.82
CA GLY A 195 19.73 -7.06 2.94
C GLY A 195 19.73 -7.48 1.49
N LEU A 196 20.91 -7.58 0.90
CA LEU A 196 21.06 -7.98 -0.50
C LEU A 196 20.34 -9.31 -0.81
N ALA A 197 20.16 -10.21 0.18
CA ALA A 197 19.35 -11.42 0.03
C ALA A 197 17.85 -11.14 -0.17
N ARG A 198 17.30 -10.07 0.42
CA ARG A 198 15.90 -9.62 0.23
C ARG A 198 15.70 -8.88 -1.10
N PHE A 199 16.75 -8.22 -1.63
CA PHE A 199 16.72 -7.53 -2.93
C PHE A 199 17.09 -8.42 -4.12
N ALA A 200 17.79 -9.54 -3.90
CA ALA A 200 18.22 -10.46 -4.97
C ALA A 200 17.10 -10.94 -5.91
N PRO A 201 15.86 -11.24 -5.46
CA PRO A 201 14.76 -11.55 -6.37
C PRO A 201 14.39 -10.41 -7.32
N MET A 202 14.39 -9.16 -6.85
CA MET A 202 14.13 -8.00 -7.70
C MET A 202 15.27 -7.80 -8.71
N MET A 203 16.52 -7.82 -8.24
CA MET A 203 17.70 -7.53 -9.07
C MET A 203 17.94 -8.60 -10.14
N PHE A 204 17.79 -9.88 -9.80
CA PHE A 204 18.13 -11.02 -10.68
C PHE A 204 16.91 -11.72 -11.28
N GLY A 205 15.74 -11.07 -11.23
CA GLY A 205 14.53 -11.56 -11.89
C GLY A 205 14.03 -12.90 -11.35
N GLY A 206 13.89 -12.99 -10.03
CA GLY A 206 13.14 -14.05 -9.37
C GLY A 206 11.70 -13.60 -9.11
N GLY A 207 10.72 -14.35 -9.63
CA GLY A 207 9.30 -14.10 -9.40
C GLY A 207 8.82 -14.33 -7.95
N GLY A 208 9.72 -14.71 -7.04
CA GLY A 208 9.38 -15.01 -5.65
C GLY A 208 10.55 -14.89 -4.68
N SER A 209 10.27 -15.00 -3.38
CA SER A 209 11.21 -14.74 -2.28
C SER A 209 11.35 -15.91 -1.31
N PHE A 210 12.49 -15.99 -0.63
CA PHE A 210 12.73 -16.95 0.44
C PHE A 210 11.83 -16.65 1.64
N VAL A 211 11.17 -17.67 2.20
CA VAL A 211 10.31 -17.55 3.38
C VAL A 211 10.88 -18.35 4.56
N ASP A 212 11.15 -17.66 5.66
CA ASP A 212 11.34 -18.30 6.96
C ASP A 212 9.95 -18.69 7.52
N LEU A 213 9.58 -19.96 7.32
CA LEU A 213 8.32 -20.50 7.84
C LEU A 213 8.29 -20.54 9.37
N SER A 214 9.43 -20.69 10.05
CA SER A 214 9.45 -20.68 11.53
C SER A 214 9.01 -19.32 12.08
N ASP A 215 9.40 -18.21 11.45
CA ASP A 215 8.99 -16.85 11.83
C ASP A 215 7.48 -16.62 11.67
N LEU A 216 6.85 -17.33 10.72
CA LEU A 216 5.40 -17.36 10.56
C LEU A 216 4.72 -18.22 11.64
N VAL A 217 5.27 -19.39 11.95
CA VAL A 217 4.66 -20.36 12.88
C VAL A 217 4.72 -19.91 14.34
N ILE A 218 5.76 -19.17 14.77
CA ILE A 218 5.88 -18.64 16.15
C ILE A 218 5.01 -17.40 16.44
N GLN A 219 3.92 -17.16 15.69
CA GLN A 219 2.96 -16.11 16.03
C GLN A 219 2.17 -16.52 17.30
N PRO A 220 1.93 -15.63 18.28
CA PRO A 220 1.27 -15.98 19.55
C PRO A 220 -0.05 -16.74 19.38
N LYS A 221 -0.94 -16.30 18.48
CA LYS A 221 -2.22 -16.98 18.19
C LYS A 221 -2.08 -18.42 17.65
N ILE A 222 -0.94 -18.76 17.04
CA ILE A 222 -0.67 -20.11 16.52
C ILE A 222 -0.15 -20.99 17.66
N LEU A 223 0.70 -20.43 18.54
CA LEU A 223 1.21 -21.12 19.73
C LEU A 223 0.09 -21.38 20.76
N ALA A 224 -0.87 -20.47 20.90
CA ALA A 224 -2.08 -20.67 21.70
C ALA A 224 -3.01 -21.76 21.13
N ALA A 225 -3.07 -21.89 19.80
CA ALA A 225 -3.88 -22.88 19.11
C ALA A 225 -3.30 -24.32 19.13
N VAL A 226 -2.12 -24.55 19.72
CA VAL A 226 -1.54 -25.89 19.92
C VAL A 226 -1.98 -26.42 21.28
N THR A 227 -2.68 -27.56 21.30
CA THR A 227 -3.11 -28.17 22.58
C THR A 227 -1.92 -28.71 23.37
N ASP A 228 -2.06 -28.82 24.70
CA ASP A 228 -1.01 -29.33 25.58
C ASP A 228 -0.49 -30.71 25.15
N GLU A 229 -1.37 -31.59 24.68
CA GLU A 229 -1.07 -32.91 24.14
C GLU A 229 -0.23 -32.84 22.84
N GLN A 230 -0.37 -31.76 22.06
CA GLN A 230 0.30 -31.57 20.77
C GLN A 230 1.62 -30.77 20.89
N ARG A 231 1.89 -30.10 22.01
CA ARG A 231 3.07 -29.22 22.20
C ARG A 231 4.41 -29.90 21.89
N GLU A 232 4.61 -31.14 22.32
CA GLU A 232 5.87 -31.87 22.07
C GLU A 232 6.06 -32.18 20.57
N LEU A 233 5.02 -32.70 19.91
CA LEU A 233 5.06 -33.02 18.48
C LEU A 233 5.22 -31.76 17.63
N PHE A 234 4.50 -30.68 17.95
CA PHE A 234 4.66 -29.37 17.33
C PHE A 234 6.08 -28.83 17.52
N GLY A 235 6.64 -28.92 18.74
CA GLY A 235 8.00 -28.52 19.05
C GLY A 235 9.05 -29.28 18.23
N SER A 236 8.86 -30.59 18.05
CA SER A 236 9.70 -31.48 17.23
C SER A 236 9.65 -31.12 15.73
N ILE A 237 8.43 -30.99 15.17
CA ILE A 237 8.21 -30.56 13.77
C ILE A 237 8.89 -29.19 13.53
N LEU A 238 8.64 -28.23 14.41
CA LEU A 238 9.19 -26.88 14.28
C LEU A 238 10.73 -26.85 14.40
N GLY A 239 11.33 -27.68 15.26
CA GLY A 239 12.79 -27.83 15.33
C GLY A 239 13.41 -28.38 14.03
N GLY A 240 12.74 -29.34 13.38
CA GLY A 240 13.14 -29.84 12.06
C GLY A 240 13.05 -28.77 10.96
N ILE A 241 11.99 -27.96 10.99
CA ILE A 241 11.80 -26.81 10.09
C ILE A 241 12.92 -25.78 10.29
N GLU A 242 13.24 -25.42 11.54
CA GLU A 242 14.28 -24.43 11.88
C GLU A 242 15.67 -24.85 11.39
N ALA A 243 16.08 -26.09 11.65
CA ALA A 243 17.38 -26.62 11.22
C ALA A 243 17.52 -26.62 9.68
N ARG A 244 16.46 -27.04 8.96
CA ARG A 244 16.40 -26.95 7.49
C ARG A 244 16.53 -25.50 7.02
N LEU A 245 15.76 -24.58 7.60
CA LEU A 245 15.74 -23.18 7.18
C LEU A 245 17.07 -22.47 7.45
N THR A 246 17.77 -22.76 8.55
CA THR A 246 19.11 -22.19 8.82
C THR A 246 20.12 -22.66 7.76
N SER A 247 20.11 -23.95 7.41
CA SER A 247 20.97 -24.49 6.34
C SER A 247 20.65 -23.90 4.96
N GLN A 248 19.36 -23.78 4.62
CA GLN A 248 18.90 -23.14 3.38
C GLN A 248 19.25 -21.64 3.33
N ALA A 249 19.11 -20.91 4.44
CA ALA A 249 19.43 -19.48 4.51
C ALA A 249 20.94 -19.20 4.36
N ARG A 250 21.81 -20.00 5.01
CA ARG A 250 23.27 -19.94 4.81
C ARG A 250 23.63 -20.16 3.34
N SER A 251 23.04 -21.17 2.73
CA SER A 251 23.25 -21.52 1.31
C SER A 251 22.77 -20.42 0.36
N TYR A 252 21.63 -19.79 0.65
CA TYR A 252 21.06 -18.70 -0.15
C TYR A 252 21.90 -17.42 -0.06
N ASN A 253 22.33 -17.03 1.15
CA ASN A 253 23.18 -15.85 1.36
C ASN A 253 24.57 -16.03 0.71
N ALA A 254 25.13 -17.25 0.73
CA ALA A 254 26.38 -17.58 0.03
C ALA A 254 26.25 -17.37 -1.49
N ARG A 255 25.22 -17.96 -2.12
CA ARG A 255 24.95 -17.75 -3.56
C ARG A 255 24.65 -16.30 -3.89
N MET A 256 24.04 -15.54 -2.97
CA MET A 256 23.76 -14.12 -3.16
C MET A 256 25.05 -13.32 -3.37
N ARG A 257 26.06 -13.54 -2.52
CA ARG A 257 27.37 -12.88 -2.66
C ARG A 257 28.06 -13.23 -3.97
N GLU A 258 28.02 -14.50 -4.37
CA GLU A 258 28.58 -14.98 -5.64
C GLU A 258 27.88 -14.32 -6.84
N GLY A 259 26.54 -14.31 -6.84
CA GLY A 259 25.74 -13.68 -7.89
C GLY A 259 25.94 -12.16 -7.98
N MET A 260 26.05 -11.46 -6.84
CA MET A 260 26.40 -10.05 -6.82
C MET A 260 27.81 -9.80 -7.41
N SER A 261 28.80 -10.65 -7.13
CA SER A 261 30.15 -10.50 -7.70
C SER A 261 30.12 -10.69 -9.23
N LYS A 262 29.45 -11.74 -9.72
CA LYS A 262 29.24 -11.99 -11.16
C LYS A 262 28.48 -10.86 -11.87
N PHE A 263 27.54 -10.21 -11.18
CA PHE A 263 26.84 -9.04 -11.69
C PHE A 263 27.78 -7.86 -11.94
N PHE A 264 28.69 -7.57 -11.00
CA PHE A 264 29.70 -6.53 -11.20
C PHE A 264 30.71 -6.89 -12.30
N ASP A 265 31.07 -8.17 -12.47
CA ASP A 265 31.87 -8.62 -13.62
C ASP A 265 31.15 -8.41 -14.96
N ALA A 266 29.84 -8.68 -15.02
CA ALA A 266 29.03 -8.40 -16.22
C ALA A 266 28.92 -6.89 -16.51
N MET A 267 28.66 -6.07 -15.49
CA MET A 267 28.61 -4.60 -15.61
C MET A 267 29.96 -4.01 -16.04
N GLN A 268 31.07 -4.48 -15.46
CA GLN A 268 32.41 -4.01 -15.83
C GLN A 268 32.78 -4.43 -17.26
N SER A 269 32.32 -5.61 -17.70
CA SER A 269 32.47 -6.08 -19.08
C SER A 269 31.68 -5.21 -20.08
N MET A 270 30.55 -4.61 -19.69
CA MET A 270 29.85 -3.61 -20.50
C MET A 270 30.63 -2.29 -20.57
N GLN A 271 31.09 -1.78 -19.41
CA GLN A 271 31.82 -0.50 -19.33
C GLN A 271 33.10 -0.52 -20.17
N GLY A 272 33.94 -1.55 -20.02
CA GLY A 272 35.18 -1.70 -20.81
C GLY A 272 34.96 -1.92 -22.32
N MET A 273 33.71 -2.10 -22.76
CA MET A 273 33.34 -2.08 -24.18
C MET A 273 32.82 -0.72 -24.65
N GLN A 274 32.41 0.20 -23.75
CA GLN A 274 31.97 1.55 -24.13
C GLN A 274 33.14 2.44 -24.56
N ASP A 275 34.34 2.25 -23.99
CA ASP A 275 35.60 2.99 -24.27
C ASP A 275 36.19 2.82 -25.69
N ALA A 276 35.42 2.33 -26.67
CA ALA A 276 35.85 2.27 -28.07
C ALA A 276 35.84 3.67 -28.72
N PRO A 277 36.70 3.93 -29.72
CA PRO A 277 36.76 5.24 -30.39
C PRO A 277 35.42 5.60 -31.06
N ALA A 278 35.05 6.88 -30.95
CA ALA A 278 33.79 7.44 -31.45
C ALA A 278 33.64 7.46 -32.99
N ASP A 279 34.69 7.07 -33.73
CA ASP A 279 34.73 7.02 -35.20
C ASP A 279 34.15 5.70 -35.77
N ALA A 280 33.45 4.91 -34.96
CA ALA A 280 32.90 3.62 -35.35
C ALA A 280 31.68 3.74 -36.30
N ASP A 281 31.51 2.75 -37.19
CA ASP A 281 30.30 2.60 -38.01
C ASP A 281 29.07 2.40 -37.10
N PRO A 282 28.01 3.22 -37.18
CA PRO A 282 26.80 3.07 -36.38
C PRO A 282 26.13 1.69 -36.49
N ALA A 283 26.30 0.97 -37.62
CA ALA A 283 25.81 -0.40 -37.75
C ALA A 283 26.64 -1.40 -36.92
N ALA A 284 27.97 -1.22 -36.88
CA ALA A 284 28.86 -2.00 -36.03
C ALA A 284 28.67 -1.66 -34.55
N GLU A 285 28.43 -0.39 -34.22
CA GLU A 285 28.08 0.04 -32.87
C GLU A 285 26.74 -0.55 -32.41
N MET A 286 25.70 -0.53 -33.25
CA MET A 286 24.40 -1.13 -32.93
C MET A 286 24.53 -2.65 -32.72
N ALA A 287 25.28 -3.35 -33.56
CA ALA A 287 25.57 -4.78 -33.38
C ALA A 287 26.36 -5.06 -32.10
N ARG A 288 27.33 -4.20 -31.75
CA ARG A 288 28.07 -4.24 -30.48
C ARG A 288 27.15 -4.04 -29.27
N MET A 289 26.27 -3.04 -29.30
CA MET A 289 25.30 -2.78 -28.23
C MET A 289 24.31 -3.95 -28.07
N GLN A 290 23.82 -4.52 -29.17
CA GLN A 290 22.96 -5.70 -29.15
C GLN A 290 23.68 -6.93 -28.57
N GLY A 291 24.94 -7.16 -28.95
CA GLY A 291 25.77 -8.22 -28.39
C GLY A 291 26.04 -8.03 -26.89
N MET A 292 26.34 -6.80 -26.47
CA MET A 292 26.54 -6.41 -25.07
C MET A 292 25.27 -6.62 -24.24
N GLN A 293 24.12 -6.16 -24.73
CA GLN A 293 22.81 -6.36 -24.10
C GLN A 293 22.48 -7.86 -24.00
N THR A 294 22.76 -8.64 -25.05
CA THR A 294 22.55 -10.10 -25.05
C THR A 294 23.42 -10.77 -23.98
N ALA A 295 24.72 -10.47 -23.94
CA ALA A 295 25.64 -11.04 -22.94
C ALA A 295 25.24 -10.68 -21.50
N TYR A 296 24.84 -9.43 -21.26
CA TYR A 296 24.33 -8.97 -19.96
C TYR A 296 23.03 -9.70 -19.56
N VAL A 297 22.07 -9.82 -20.48
CA VAL A 297 20.81 -10.57 -20.23
C VAL A 297 21.10 -12.05 -19.97
N THR A 298 22.05 -12.67 -20.69
CA THR A 298 22.48 -14.05 -20.42
C THR A 298 23.10 -14.20 -19.02
N ALA A 299 24.01 -13.31 -18.63
CA ALA A 299 24.62 -13.33 -17.30
C ALA A 299 23.57 -13.15 -16.19
N MET A 300 22.65 -12.20 -16.36
CA MET A 300 21.54 -11.97 -15.42
C MET A 300 20.58 -13.16 -15.34
N ALA A 301 20.33 -13.85 -16.46
CA ALA A 301 19.51 -15.06 -16.48
C ALA A 301 20.16 -16.23 -15.73
N GLU A 302 21.49 -16.44 -15.90
CA GLU A 302 22.28 -17.45 -15.18
C GLU A 302 22.32 -17.16 -13.67
N ILE A 303 22.72 -15.94 -13.30
CA ILE A 303 22.77 -15.47 -11.91
C ILE A 303 21.39 -15.64 -11.23
N GLY A 304 20.32 -15.23 -11.92
CA GLY A 304 18.96 -15.40 -11.46
C GLY A 304 18.50 -16.86 -11.32
N GLY A 305 19.01 -17.76 -12.16
CA GLY A 305 18.61 -19.17 -12.18
C GLY A 305 18.89 -19.90 -10.87
N GLU A 306 20.07 -19.68 -10.27
CA GLU A 306 20.41 -20.27 -8.97
C GLU A 306 19.60 -19.69 -7.81
N PHE A 307 19.15 -18.43 -7.89
CA PHE A 307 18.20 -17.86 -6.93
C PHE A 307 16.79 -18.43 -7.09
N ARG A 308 16.27 -18.51 -8.33
CA ARG A 308 14.95 -19.12 -8.62
C ARG A 308 14.92 -20.57 -8.12
N LYS A 309 15.99 -21.34 -8.37
CA LYS A 309 16.19 -22.71 -7.86
C LYS A 309 16.23 -22.81 -6.33
N ALA A 310 16.91 -21.89 -5.64
CA ALA A 310 16.96 -21.87 -4.18
C ALA A 310 15.60 -21.49 -3.55
N VAL A 311 14.91 -20.49 -4.10
CA VAL A 311 13.54 -20.10 -3.67
C VAL A 311 12.55 -21.24 -3.95
N ARG A 312 12.65 -21.92 -5.09
CA ARG A 312 11.84 -23.11 -5.44
C ARG A 312 12.04 -24.25 -4.44
N SER A 313 13.28 -24.53 -4.04
CA SER A 313 13.58 -25.53 -3.00
C SER A 313 13.05 -25.12 -1.61
N ASN A 314 13.11 -23.83 -1.26
CA ASN A 314 12.56 -23.33 0.01
C ASN A 314 11.03 -23.39 0.03
N PHE A 315 10.34 -22.93 -1.02
CA PHE A 315 8.88 -22.93 -1.09
C PHE A 315 8.29 -24.34 -1.08
N THR A 316 8.84 -25.28 -1.87
CA THR A 316 8.41 -26.69 -1.86
C THR A 316 8.57 -27.31 -0.48
N ALA A 317 9.75 -27.21 0.13
CA ALA A 317 9.99 -27.79 1.46
C ALA A 317 9.16 -27.12 2.57
N ASN A 318 8.79 -25.83 2.40
CA ASN A 318 7.86 -25.15 3.31
C ASN A 318 6.41 -25.66 3.15
N ARG A 319 5.96 -26.03 1.94
CA ARG A 319 4.66 -26.69 1.73
C ARG A 319 4.62 -28.08 2.40
N GLU A 320 5.64 -28.90 2.18
CA GLU A 320 5.81 -30.22 2.82
C GLU A 320 5.85 -30.10 4.37
N SER A 321 6.35 -28.97 4.88
CA SER A 321 6.33 -28.66 6.31
C SER A 321 4.95 -28.21 6.80
N MET A 322 4.15 -27.53 5.96
CA MET A 322 2.77 -27.18 6.29
C MET A 322 1.85 -28.40 6.39
N GLU A 323 2.09 -29.43 5.57
CA GLU A 323 1.38 -30.72 5.66
C GLU A 323 1.64 -31.43 7.00
N GLN A 324 2.86 -31.33 7.54
CA GLN A 324 3.20 -31.84 8.88
C GLN A 324 2.56 -31.01 10.00
N LEU A 325 2.60 -29.68 9.89
CA LEU A 325 1.96 -28.77 10.84
C LEU A 325 0.44 -28.93 10.88
N ALA A 326 -0.20 -29.34 9.79
CA ALA A 326 -1.63 -29.62 9.73
C ALA A 326 -2.09 -30.81 10.59
N ALA A 327 -1.17 -31.65 11.09
CA ALA A 327 -1.47 -32.70 12.05
C ALA A 327 -1.54 -32.19 13.52
N VAL A 328 -1.09 -30.96 13.79
CA VAL A 328 -0.96 -30.37 15.13
C VAL A 328 -1.52 -28.95 15.26
N LEU A 329 -2.19 -28.44 14.22
CA LEU A 329 -2.82 -27.12 14.21
C LEU A 329 -4.28 -27.20 13.74
N PRO A 330 -5.20 -26.41 14.33
CA PRO A 330 -6.55 -26.25 13.81
C PRO A 330 -6.55 -25.77 12.36
N ALA A 331 -7.45 -26.33 11.54
CA ALA A 331 -7.52 -26.03 10.11
C ALA A 331 -7.55 -24.52 9.75
N PRO A 332 -8.24 -23.63 10.48
CA PRO A 332 -8.18 -22.19 10.22
C PRO A 332 -6.76 -21.58 10.33
N MET A 333 -5.93 -22.07 11.26
CA MET A 333 -4.54 -21.62 11.41
C MET A 333 -3.63 -22.19 10.32
N VAL A 334 -3.91 -23.41 9.85
CA VAL A 334 -3.24 -23.98 8.66
C VAL A 334 -3.53 -23.12 7.42
N VAL A 335 -4.77 -22.69 7.22
CA VAL A 335 -5.18 -21.84 6.08
C VAL A 335 -4.57 -20.43 6.16
N ASP A 336 -4.53 -19.82 7.35
CA ASP A 336 -3.81 -18.55 7.60
C ASP A 336 -2.31 -18.66 7.29
N LEU A 337 -1.67 -19.74 7.74
CA LEU A 337 -0.26 -20.02 7.45
C LEU A 337 0.00 -20.27 5.95
N ARG A 338 -0.85 -21.03 5.26
CA ARG A 338 -0.74 -21.25 3.80
C ARG A 338 -0.86 -19.94 3.03
N THR A 339 -1.84 -19.10 3.39
CA THR A 339 -2.03 -17.75 2.83
C THR A 339 -0.77 -16.91 3.02
N LYS A 340 -0.26 -16.81 4.26
CA LYS A 340 0.96 -16.04 4.59
C LYS A 340 2.22 -16.57 3.90
N LEU A 341 2.37 -17.90 3.80
CA LEU A 341 3.47 -18.55 3.09
C LEU A 341 3.43 -18.21 1.60
N ALA A 342 2.28 -18.33 0.95
CA ALA A 342 2.10 -18.00 -0.46
C ALA A 342 2.36 -16.50 -0.73
N THR A 343 1.73 -15.61 0.03
CA THR A 343 1.91 -14.15 -0.13
C THR A 343 3.36 -13.71 0.11
N LYS A 344 4.07 -14.28 1.09
CA LYS A 344 5.51 -13.98 1.26
C LYS A 344 6.39 -14.65 0.20
N ALA A 345 6.02 -15.81 -0.32
CA ALA A 345 6.76 -16.48 -1.40
C ALA A 345 6.66 -15.74 -2.74
N LEU A 346 5.61 -14.94 -2.97
CA LEU A 346 5.49 -14.02 -4.11
C LEU A 346 6.48 -12.85 -4.06
N GLY A 347 6.88 -12.43 -2.85
CA GLY A 347 7.75 -11.28 -2.64
C GLY A 347 7.20 -9.98 -3.24
N MET A 348 8.07 -8.98 -3.41
CA MET A 348 7.66 -7.69 -3.98
C MET A 348 7.26 -7.81 -5.47
N VAL A 349 7.93 -8.68 -6.24
CA VAL A 349 7.64 -8.86 -7.68
C VAL A 349 6.25 -9.46 -7.91
N GLY A 350 5.88 -10.52 -7.20
CA GLY A 350 4.53 -11.08 -7.29
C GLY A 350 3.46 -10.16 -6.70
N ALA A 351 3.81 -9.32 -5.70
CA ALA A 351 2.94 -8.23 -5.26
C ALA A 351 2.70 -7.20 -6.38
N MET A 352 3.74 -6.75 -7.11
CA MET A 352 3.58 -5.87 -8.29
C MET A 352 2.70 -6.51 -9.37
N GLY A 353 2.86 -7.83 -9.62
CA GLY A 353 2.01 -8.58 -10.53
C GLY A 353 0.52 -8.55 -10.14
N MET A 354 0.20 -8.58 -8.85
CA MET A 354 -1.17 -8.40 -8.36
C MET A 354 -1.64 -6.94 -8.44
N MET A 355 -0.76 -5.96 -8.17
CA MET A 355 -1.10 -4.53 -8.26
C MET A 355 -1.54 -4.10 -9.67
N GLY A 356 -0.87 -4.60 -10.71
CA GLY A 356 -1.20 -4.29 -12.11
C GLY A 356 -2.55 -4.84 -12.58
N GLY A 357 -3.15 -5.79 -11.85
CA GLY A 357 -4.33 -6.55 -12.29
C GLY A 357 -5.70 -5.94 -11.95
N ARG A 358 -5.75 -4.76 -11.31
CA ARG A 358 -6.90 -3.96 -10.79
C ARG A 358 -6.73 -3.57 -9.31
N GLY A 359 -5.66 -2.84 -8.98
CA GLY A 359 -5.53 -2.09 -7.72
C GLY A 359 -5.10 -2.91 -6.49
N MET A 360 -4.45 -2.23 -5.53
CA MET A 360 -3.81 -2.85 -4.36
C MET A 360 -4.77 -3.58 -3.38
N GLY A 361 -6.07 -3.28 -3.36
CA GLY A 361 -7.00 -3.77 -2.33
C GLY A 361 -7.65 -5.14 -2.59
N GLY A 362 -8.02 -5.42 -3.84
CA GLY A 362 -9.17 -6.28 -4.20
C GLY A 362 -9.08 -7.79 -3.96
N GLY A 363 -8.06 -8.28 -3.24
CA GLY A 363 -7.80 -9.72 -3.09
C GLY A 363 -8.03 -10.26 -1.67
N GLY A 364 -7.20 -9.82 -0.71
CA GLY A 364 -7.11 -10.42 0.63
C GLY A 364 -7.91 -9.69 1.72
N GLY A 365 -7.60 -8.42 1.94
CA GLY A 365 -8.13 -7.67 3.10
C GLY A 365 -9.63 -7.43 3.04
N GLU A 366 -10.17 -7.13 1.85
CA GLU A 366 -11.55 -6.64 1.69
C GLU A 366 -12.61 -7.62 2.22
N VAL A 367 -12.55 -8.93 1.92
CA VAL A 367 -13.55 -9.89 2.39
C VAL A 367 -13.52 -10.03 3.93
N SER A 368 -12.31 -10.05 4.53
CA SER A 368 -12.16 -10.09 5.99
C SER A 368 -12.63 -8.78 6.64
N GLY A 369 -12.34 -7.64 6.02
CA GLY A 369 -12.77 -6.31 6.46
C GLY A 369 -14.28 -6.14 6.45
N ILE A 370 -14.95 -6.53 5.35
CA ILE A 370 -16.40 -6.50 5.22
C ILE A 370 -17.07 -7.38 6.27
N VAL A 371 -16.65 -8.64 6.42
CA VAL A 371 -17.22 -9.53 7.44
C VAL A 371 -16.93 -9.01 8.86
N SER A 372 -15.80 -8.32 9.09
CA SER A 372 -15.53 -7.63 10.36
C SER A 372 -16.46 -6.43 10.59
N ARG A 373 -16.82 -5.65 9.57
CA ARG A 373 -17.86 -4.60 9.68
C ARG A 373 -19.24 -5.21 9.96
N ILE A 374 -19.63 -6.26 9.23
CA ILE A 374 -20.89 -7.02 9.43
C ILE A 374 -20.98 -7.60 10.85
N ARG A 375 -19.87 -8.08 11.44
CA ARG A 375 -19.84 -8.55 12.84
C ARG A 375 -20.14 -7.44 13.85
N ARG A 376 -19.62 -6.23 13.61
CA ARG A 376 -19.70 -5.07 14.52
C ARG A 376 -21.06 -4.38 14.50
N ASP A 377 -21.68 -4.24 13.32
CA ASP A 377 -22.97 -3.57 13.17
C ASP A 377 -24.05 -4.29 13.98
N GLU A 378 -24.68 -3.59 14.92
CA GLU A 378 -25.69 -4.14 15.85
C GLU A 378 -27.06 -4.36 15.18
N SER A 379 -27.33 -3.73 14.02
CA SER A 379 -28.56 -3.95 13.25
C SER A 379 -28.60 -5.32 12.57
N ILE A 380 -27.43 -5.87 12.20
CA ILE A 380 -27.31 -7.15 11.54
C ILE A 380 -27.64 -8.31 12.50
N SER A 381 -28.50 -9.23 12.06
CA SER A 381 -28.89 -10.38 12.88
C SER A 381 -27.73 -11.36 13.14
N ALA A 382 -27.77 -12.05 14.29
CA ALA A 382 -26.77 -13.05 14.65
C ALA A 382 -26.67 -14.20 13.63
N GLU A 383 -27.78 -14.55 12.96
CA GLU A 383 -27.80 -15.53 11.89
C GLU A 383 -27.04 -15.03 10.64
N VAL A 384 -27.26 -13.77 10.23
CA VAL A 384 -26.51 -13.16 9.12
C VAL A 384 -25.02 -13.07 9.45
N LYS A 385 -24.66 -12.71 10.69
CA LYS A 385 -23.24 -12.74 11.16
C LYS A 385 -22.65 -14.15 11.08
N GLN A 386 -23.41 -15.19 11.43
CA GLN A 386 -22.97 -16.59 11.31
C GLN A 386 -22.80 -17.03 9.85
N GLN A 387 -23.72 -16.67 8.96
CA GLN A 387 -23.64 -17.00 7.53
C GLN A 387 -22.48 -16.24 6.85
N ALA A 388 -22.24 -14.97 7.21
CA ALA A 388 -21.08 -14.20 6.75
C ALA A 388 -19.74 -14.83 7.20
N ASN A 389 -19.69 -15.37 8.42
CA ASN A 389 -18.53 -16.13 8.91
C ASN A 389 -18.30 -17.43 8.12
N ALA A 390 -19.36 -18.15 7.73
CA ALA A 390 -19.23 -19.34 6.89
C ALA A 390 -18.67 -19.00 5.50
N ILE A 391 -19.13 -17.89 4.89
CA ILE A 391 -18.57 -17.38 3.63
C ILE A 391 -17.08 -17.04 3.79
N LEU A 392 -16.70 -16.39 4.89
CA LEU A 392 -15.30 -16.03 5.17
C LEU A 392 -14.39 -17.26 5.30
N VAL A 393 -14.84 -18.32 5.97
CA VAL A 393 -14.07 -19.57 6.11
C VAL A 393 -13.87 -20.26 4.76
N THR A 394 -14.93 -20.35 3.93
CA THR A 394 -14.84 -20.90 2.57
C THR A 394 -13.87 -20.10 1.71
N TRP A 395 -14.06 -18.77 1.65
CA TRP A 395 -13.19 -17.86 0.92
C TRP A 395 -11.72 -17.96 1.36
N ARG A 396 -11.44 -18.09 2.67
CA ARG A 396 -10.06 -18.25 3.16
C ARG A 396 -9.41 -19.51 2.59
N SER A 397 -10.12 -20.63 2.54
CA SER A 397 -9.60 -21.89 1.98
C SER A 397 -9.32 -21.75 0.47
N ASP A 398 -10.30 -21.26 -0.28
CA ASP A 398 -10.20 -21.10 -1.73
C ASP A 398 -9.12 -20.09 -2.13
N ASN A 399 -8.95 -19.02 -1.34
CA ASN A 399 -7.95 -17.98 -1.57
C ASN A 399 -6.55 -18.47 -1.23
N ALA A 400 -6.38 -19.26 -0.17
CA ALA A 400 -5.11 -19.95 0.11
C ALA A 400 -4.72 -20.86 -1.06
N ASP A 401 -5.65 -21.65 -1.59
CA ASP A 401 -5.43 -22.51 -2.75
C ASP A 401 -5.11 -21.72 -4.04
N ALA A 402 -5.73 -20.55 -4.24
CA ALA A 402 -5.47 -19.68 -5.38
C ALA A 402 -4.09 -19.00 -5.28
N LEU A 403 -3.77 -18.39 -4.15
CA LEU A 403 -2.48 -17.76 -3.86
C LEU A 403 -1.33 -18.78 -3.90
N GLU A 404 -1.51 -19.98 -3.36
CA GLU A 404 -0.50 -21.03 -3.38
C GLU A 404 -0.26 -21.57 -4.81
N SER A 405 -1.30 -21.58 -5.66
CA SER A 405 -1.19 -21.89 -7.09
C SER A 405 -0.40 -20.81 -7.85
N PHE A 406 -0.72 -19.53 -7.60
CA PHE A 406 -0.04 -18.38 -8.19
C PHE A 406 1.42 -18.29 -7.76
N ALA A 407 1.71 -18.46 -6.46
CA ALA A 407 3.06 -18.54 -5.91
C ALA A 407 3.85 -19.72 -6.50
N LYS A 408 3.23 -20.90 -6.67
CA LYS A 408 3.85 -22.04 -7.33
C LYS A 408 4.28 -21.71 -8.76
N LEU A 409 3.45 -21.02 -9.54
CA LEU A 409 3.78 -20.61 -10.92
C LEU A 409 4.90 -19.56 -10.96
N MET A 410 4.79 -18.50 -10.15
CA MET A 410 5.80 -17.44 -10.04
C MET A 410 7.18 -17.94 -9.60
N VAL A 411 7.23 -19.00 -8.79
CA VAL A 411 8.46 -19.66 -8.33
C VAL A 411 8.92 -20.79 -9.26
N ALA A 412 8.02 -21.39 -10.05
CA ALA A 412 8.32 -22.40 -11.06
C ALA A 412 8.79 -21.80 -12.40
N SER A 413 8.46 -20.54 -12.68
CA SER A 413 8.95 -19.83 -13.87
C SER A 413 10.49 -19.79 -13.88
N ASP A 414 11.09 -20.10 -15.03
CA ASP A 414 12.54 -20.07 -15.23
C ASP A 414 13.02 -18.74 -15.84
N SER A 415 12.09 -17.93 -16.37
CA SER A 415 12.28 -16.54 -16.82
C SER A 415 11.94 -15.53 -15.71
N ASN A 416 12.00 -14.23 -16.03
CA ASN A 416 11.51 -13.17 -15.16
C ASN A 416 10.19 -12.59 -15.73
N PRO A 417 9.03 -12.80 -15.09
CA PRO A 417 7.76 -12.27 -15.57
C PRO A 417 7.77 -10.76 -15.81
N MET A 418 8.51 -9.97 -15.01
CA MET A 418 8.62 -8.51 -15.22
C MET A 418 9.36 -8.14 -16.51
N MET A 419 10.33 -8.96 -16.96
CA MET A 419 11.03 -8.72 -18.22
C MET A 419 10.20 -9.17 -19.42
N GLU A 420 9.29 -10.14 -19.26
CA GLU A 420 8.31 -10.49 -20.29
C GLU A 420 7.25 -9.37 -20.42
N ILE A 421 6.72 -8.88 -19.29
CA ILE A 421 5.76 -7.75 -19.25
C ILE A 421 6.37 -6.48 -19.87
N MET A 422 7.58 -6.09 -19.47
CA MET A 422 8.26 -4.90 -20.02
C MET A 422 8.88 -5.12 -21.40
N GLY A 423 8.98 -6.36 -21.89
CA GLY A 423 9.61 -6.73 -23.16
C GLY A 423 8.80 -6.34 -24.40
N GLY A 424 7.49 -6.09 -24.25
CA GLY A 424 6.65 -5.31 -25.18
C GLY A 424 6.38 -5.86 -26.58
N ALA A 425 7.05 -6.93 -27.04
CA ALA A 425 6.99 -7.36 -28.45
C ALA A 425 7.01 -8.89 -28.69
N GLY A 426 6.86 -9.71 -27.65
CA GLY A 426 6.77 -11.17 -27.78
C GLY A 426 5.32 -11.68 -27.81
N GLU A 427 5.11 -12.87 -28.39
CA GLU A 427 3.92 -13.66 -28.05
C GLU A 427 3.95 -14.01 -26.56
N ALA A 428 2.79 -13.97 -25.89
CA ALA A 428 2.70 -14.24 -24.45
C ALA A 428 3.19 -15.66 -24.13
N SER A 429 4.18 -15.79 -23.25
CA SER A 429 4.73 -17.09 -22.87
C SER A 429 3.67 -17.95 -22.16
N GLU A 430 3.80 -19.28 -22.24
CA GLU A 430 2.94 -20.19 -21.46
C GLU A 430 3.04 -19.91 -19.95
N SER A 431 4.20 -19.45 -19.48
CA SER A 431 4.40 -18.99 -18.10
C SER A 431 3.56 -17.75 -17.80
N PHE A 432 3.57 -16.74 -18.67
CA PHE A 432 2.80 -15.51 -18.47
C PHE A 432 1.29 -15.79 -18.53
N ALA A 433 0.83 -16.59 -19.51
CA ALA A 433 -0.57 -17.01 -19.59
C ALA A 433 -1.04 -17.77 -18.33
N GLY A 434 -0.20 -18.66 -17.80
CA GLY A 434 -0.47 -19.36 -16.53
C GLY A 434 -0.52 -18.42 -15.32
N ILE A 435 0.40 -17.45 -15.24
CA ILE A 435 0.42 -16.41 -14.20
C ILE A 435 -0.85 -15.55 -14.27
N THR A 436 -1.28 -15.11 -15.47
CA THR A 436 -2.52 -14.37 -15.68
C THR A 436 -3.74 -15.17 -15.22
N ALA A 437 -3.90 -16.41 -15.68
CA ALA A 437 -5.04 -17.27 -15.30
C ALA A 437 -5.09 -17.57 -13.79
N ALA A 438 -3.94 -17.66 -13.12
CA ALA A 438 -3.88 -17.83 -11.67
C ALA A 438 -4.18 -16.52 -10.89
N SER A 439 -3.82 -15.36 -11.44
CA SER A 439 -4.26 -14.06 -10.91
C SER A 439 -5.78 -13.88 -11.07
N GLU A 440 -6.34 -14.23 -12.22
CA GLU A 440 -7.78 -14.29 -12.45
C GLU A 440 -8.48 -15.24 -11.48
N LYS A 441 -7.89 -16.41 -11.17
CA LYS A 441 -8.42 -17.33 -10.14
C LYS A 441 -8.55 -16.66 -8.77
N ILE A 442 -7.55 -15.88 -8.33
CA ILE A 442 -7.60 -15.14 -7.05
C ILE A 442 -8.76 -14.14 -7.08
N GLN A 443 -8.89 -13.35 -8.16
CA GLN A 443 -10.00 -12.41 -8.31
C GLN A 443 -11.37 -13.12 -8.35
N ASN A 444 -11.47 -14.28 -8.99
CA ASN A 444 -12.72 -15.04 -9.08
C ASN A 444 -13.14 -15.63 -7.72
N VAL A 445 -12.20 -16.02 -6.86
CA VAL A 445 -12.48 -16.42 -5.47
C VAL A 445 -13.03 -15.23 -4.66
N ALA A 446 -12.40 -14.07 -4.74
CA ALA A 446 -12.89 -12.85 -4.08
C ALA A 446 -14.30 -12.44 -4.59
N ASN A 447 -14.49 -12.40 -5.92
CA ASN A 447 -15.81 -12.13 -6.53
C ASN A 447 -16.89 -13.13 -6.07
N THR A 448 -16.55 -14.40 -5.89
CA THR A 448 -17.50 -15.42 -5.40
C THR A 448 -17.92 -15.15 -3.96
N ALA A 449 -16.97 -14.76 -3.10
CA ALA A 449 -17.25 -14.39 -1.71
C ALA A 449 -18.07 -13.09 -1.60
N PHE A 450 -17.71 -12.05 -2.35
CA PHE A 450 -18.47 -10.81 -2.41
C PHE A 450 -19.89 -11.05 -2.96
N LYS A 451 -20.06 -11.88 -3.99
CA LYS A 451 -21.38 -12.26 -4.52
C LYS A 451 -22.24 -12.99 -3.48
N ALA A 452 -21.64 -13.85 -2.67
CA ALA A 452 -22.33 -14.51 -1.56
C ALA A 452 -22.74 -13.52 -0.46
N LEU A 453 -21.85 -12.59 -0.06
CA LEU A 453 -22.14 -11.54 0.93
C LEU A 453 -23.23 -10.57 0.45
N HIS A 454 -23.19 -10.15 -0.82
CA HIS A 454 -24.24 -9.34 -1.43
C HIS A 454 -25.58 -10.10 -1.51
N GLY A 455 -25.56 -11.41 -1.76
CA GLY A 455 -26.76 -12.25 -1.74
C GLY A 455 -27.35 -12.40 -0.33
N LEU A 456 -26.49 -12.46 0.69
CA LEU A 456 -26.85 -12.58 2.10
C LEU A 456 -27.45 -11.29 2.69
N LEU A 457 -26.88 -10.12 2.35
CA LEU A 457 -27.29 -8.82 2.92
C LEU A 457 -28.55 -8.22 2.28
N GLY A 458 -29.03 -8.76 1.15
CA GLY A 458 -30.28 -8.32 0.52
C GLY A 458 -30.27 -6.82 0.17
N GLY A 459 -31.09 -6.04 0.87
CA GLY A 459 -31.20 -4.58 0.68
C GLY A 459 -30.15 -3.74 1.42
N GLU A 460 -29.42 -4.34 2.37
CA GLU A 460 -28.31 -3.70 3.12
C GLU A 460 -26.97 -3.86 2.36
N ASN A 461 -26.99 -4.52 1.21
CA ASN A 461 -25.82 -4.80 0.36
C ASN A 461 -24.97 -3.54 0.09
N ASN A 462 -25.59 -2.41 -0.22
CA ASN A 462 -24.91 -1.18 -0.66
C ASN A 462 -24.06 -0.50 0.44
N THR A 463 -24.18 -0.92 1.70
CA THR A 463 -23.30 -0.49 2.81
C THR A 463 -21.98 -1.28 2.84
N TYR A 464 -21.94 -2.45 2.20
CA TYR A 464 -20.88 -3.44 2.37
C TYR A 464 -20.24 -3.95 1.08
N VAL A 465 -21.04 -4.23 0.04
CA VAL A 465 -20.62 -4.86 -1.22
C VAL A 465 -21.36 -4.25 -2.42
N THR A 466 -20.62 -3.67 -3.36
CA THR A 466 -21.18 -3.13 -4.61
C THR A 466 -21.05 -4.12 -5.76
N LYS A 467 -22.11 -4.22 -6.58
CA LYS A 467 -22.12 -4.97 -7.84
C LYS A 467 -21.78 -4.07 -9.04
N TYR A 468 -20.94 -4.54 -9.95
CA TYR A 468 -20.55 -3.87 -11.20
C TYR A 468 -20.71 -4.81 -12.40
N SER A 469 -21.50 -4.41 -13.38
CA SER A 469 -21.84 -5.21 -14.57
C SER A 469 -21.03 -4.80 -15.80
N SER A 470 -19.74 -5.18 -15.87
CA SER A 470 -18.91 -4.84 -17.02
C SER A 470 -19.25 -5.68 -18.25
N ARG A 471 -19.54 -5.05 -19.40
CA ARG A 471 -19.74 -5.73 -20.67
C ARG A 471 -18.40 -6.19 -21.25
N ALA A 472 -18.23 -7.47 -21.54
CA ALA A 472 -17.03 -7.97 -22.19
C ALA A 472 -16.91 -7.42 -23.63
N GLY A 473 -15.67 -7.20 -24.08
CA GLY A 473 -15.37 -6.58 -25.38
C GLY A 473 -15.99 -7.32 -26.56
N ALA A 474 -16.26 -6.59 -27.65
CA ALA A 474 -16.86 -7.09 -28.88
C ALA A 474 -18.26 -7.75 -28.74
N GLY A 475 -18.98 -7.51 -27.64
CA GLY A 475 -20.41 -7.85 -27.51
C GLY A 475 -20.70 -9.20 -26.84
N ALA A 476 -19.72 -9.78 -26.15
CA ALA A 476 -19.93 -10.92 -25.25
C ALA A 476 -20.73 -10.52 -23.98
N ASP A 477 -21.07 -11.51 -23.17
CA ASP A 477 -21.96 -11.39 -22.01
C ASP A 477 -21.50 -10.35 -20.97
N THR A 478 -22.46 -9.86 -20.18
CA THR A 478 -22.19 -9.00 -19.02
C THR A 478 -21.55 -9.82 -17.90
N VAL A 479 -20.29 -9.50 -17.56
CA VAL A 479 -19.58 -10.10 -16.45
C VAL A 479 -19.97 -9.36 -15.17
N ASP A 480 -20.77 -10.03 -14.34
CA ASP A 480 -21.09 -9.61 -12.98
C ASP A 480 -19.84 -9.69 -12.08
N SER A 481 -19.24 -8.55 -11.78
CA SER A 481 -18.18 -8.41 -10.78
C SER A 481 -18.70 -7.76 -9.50
N TYR A 482 -18.08 -8.08 -8.37
CA TYR A 482 -18.47 -7.59 -7.05
C TYR A 482 -17.20 -7.14 -6.31
N ARG A 483 -17.31 -6.09 -5.47
CA ARG A 483 -16.18 -5.53 -4.72
C ARG A 483 -16.66 -5.04 -3.35
N GLY A 484 -15.75 -4.85 -2.41
CA GLY A 484 -16.09 -4.14 -1.18
C GLY A 484 -16.57 -2.72 -1.47
N VAL A 485 -17.50 -2.23 -0.64
CA VAL A 485 -17.73 -0.80 -0.50
C VAL A 485 -16.51 -0.23 0.24
N ALA A 486 -15.65 0.46 -0.49
CA ALA A 486 -14.71 1.40 0.11
C ALA A 486 -15.46 2.69 0.45
N GLU A 487 -15.09 3.34 1.55
CA GLU A 487 -15.70 4.62 1.94
C GLU A 487 -15.18 5.76 1.05
N VAL A 488 -15.88 5.96 -0.07
CA VAL A 488 -16.33 7.26 -0.61
C VAL A 488 -17.07 6.98 -1.94
N LYS A 489 -18.34 7.39 -1.98
CA LYS A 489 -19.23 7.58 -3.14
C LYS A 489 -19.26 6.52 -4.26
N ALA A 490 -20.48 6.07 -4.58
CA ALA A 490 -20.77 5.26 -5.76
C ALA A 490 -20.28 5.89 -7.08
N ALA A 491 -19.57 5.08 -7.88
CA ALA A 491 -19.34 5.30 -9.30
C ALA A 491 -20.24 4.34 -10.11
N GLU A 492 -20.65 4.76 -11.31
CA GLU A 492 -21.62 4.00 -12.12
C GLU A 492 -21.03 2.68 -12.69
N PRO A 493 -21.86 1.65 -12.99
CA PRO A 493 -21.38 0.29 -13.23
C PRO A 493 -20.59 0.04 -14.53
N ASP A 494 -20.69 0.96 -15.50
CA ASP A 494 -20.36 0.70 -16.92
C ASP A 494 -18.99 1.22 -17.38
N ALA A 495 -18.17 1.78 -16.46
CA ALA A 495 -16.87 2.33 -16.82
C ALA A 495 -15.88 1.26 -17.31
N ILE A 496 -15.31 1.48 -18.49
CA ILE A 496 -14.05 0.85 -18.93
C ILE A 496 -13.00 1.10 -17.85
N PRO A 497 -12.10 0.14 -17.50
CA PRO A 497 -11.01 0.41 -16.57
C PRO A 497 -10.14 1.55 -17.12
N GLU A 498 -10.30 2.74 -16.56
CA GLU A 498 -9.53 3.90 -16.95
C GLU A 498 -8.05 3.65 -16.65
N VAL A 499 -7.20 3.96 -17.63
CA VAL A 499 -5.80 4.26 -17.34
C VAL A 499 -5.84 5.61 -16.63
N GLY A 500 -5.94 5.59 -15.30
CA GLY A 500 -6.36 6.71 -14.47
C GLY A 500 -5.43 7.93 -14.57
N MET A 501 -5.64 8.77 -15.58
CA MET A 501 -4.89 10.01 -15.76
C MET A 501 -5.32 10.99 -14.68
N GLN A 502 -4.40 11.25 -13.75
CA GLN A 502 -4.68 11.87 -12.45
C GLN A 502 -5.23 13.29 -12.56
N GLY A 503 -5.00 13.98 -13.69
CA GLY A 503 -5.62 15.27 -14.00
C GLY A 503 -7.12 15.21 -14.33
N ILE A 504 -7.65 14.05 -14.74
CA ILE A 504 -9.04 13.88 -15.20
C ILE A 504 -9.95 13.18 -14.19
N ASP A 505 -9.55 12.99 -12.93
CA ASP A 505 -10.44 12.42 -11.90
C ASP A 505 -10.50 13.23 -10.59
N GLN A 506 -10.84 14.51 -10.74
CA GLN A 506 -11.46 15.26 -9.65
C GLN A 506 -12.89 14.74 -9.46
N GLY A 507 -13.12 14.06 -8.34
CA GLY A 507 -14.27 13.20 -8.10
C GLY A 507 -15.64 13.89 -8.04
N VAL A 508 -16.68 13.07 -8.02
CA VAL A 508 -18.09 13.47 -8.10
C VAL A 508 -18.48 14.35 -6.89
N ILE A 509 -18.66 15.66 -7.10
CA ILE A 509 -19.02 16.63 -6.04
C ILE A 509 -20.19 16.12 -5.19
N THR A 510 -20.01 16.12 -3.87
CA THR A 510 -20.99 15.70 -2.87
C THR A 510 -22.06 16.77 -2.64
N ALA A 511 -23.32 16.35 -2.62
CA ALA A 511 -24.35 17.13 -1.93
C ALA A 511 -23.99 17.18 -0.43
N THR A 512 -24.30 18.29 0.22
CA THR A 512 -24.36 18.33 1.68
C THR A 512 -25.48 17.40 2.15
N THR A 513 -25.22 16.57 3.17
CA THR A 513 -26.23 15.65 3.73
C THR A 513 -26.75 16.17 5.06
N SER A 514 -27.96 15.77 5.46
CA SER A 514 -28.51 16.11 6.78
C SER A 514 -27.59 15.63 7.90
N ALA A 515 -26.96 14.46 7.74
CA ALA A 515 -26.00 13.94 8.70
C ALA A 515 -24.81 14.89 8.90
N THR A 516 -24.25 15.44 7.82
CA THR A 516 -23.19 16.48 7.87
C THR A 516 -23.66 17.74 8.61
N VAL A 517 -24.86 18.23 8.28
CA VAL A 517 -25.44 19.44 8.90
C VAL A 517 -25.74 19.21 10.39
N MET A 518 -26.26 18.04 10.75
CA MET A 518 -26.49 17.67 12.15
C MET A 518 -25.20 17.40 12.92
N GLN A 519 -24.14 16.90 12.28
CA GLN A 519 -22.82 16.78 12.89
C GLN A 519 -22.23 18.17 13.21
N ILE A 520 -22.37 19.14 12.30
CA ILE A 520 -22.03 20.56 12.55
C ILE A 520 -22.84 21.11 13.73
N PHE A 521 -24.17 20.98 13.71
CA PHE A 521 -25.03 21.50 14.77
C PHE A 521 -24.71 20.88 16.14
N ARG A 522 -24.52 19.56 16.23
CA ARG A 522 -24.12 18.84 17.45
C ARG A 522 -22.73 19.25 17.95
N THR A 523 -21.76 19.42 17.05
CA THR A 523 -20.40 19.89 17.38
C THR A 523 -20.41 21.30 17.97
N LEU A 524 -21.38 22.13 17.56
CA LEU A 524 -21.59 23.49 18.09
C LEU A 524 -22.66 23.58 19.20
N GLY A 525 -23.15 22.44 19.70
CA GLY A 525 -23.98 22.36 20.91
C GLY A 525 -25.47 22.66 20.70
N ASN A 526 -25.94 22.61 19.46
CA ASN A 526 -27.34 22.85 19.11
C ASN A 526 -28.17 21.57 19.32
N ASP A 527 -29.44 21.77 19.68
CA ASP A 527 -30.37 20.70 20.08
C ASP A 527 -30.74 19.77 18.91
N ALA A 528 -30.85 18.47 19.17
CA ALA A 528 -31.41 17.48 18.24
C ALA A 528 -32.88 17.79 17.86
N ALA A 529 -33.57 18.67 18.60
CA ALA A 529 -34.88 19.20 18.23
C ALA A 529 -34.95 19.81 16.81
N VAL A 530 -33.83 20.21 16.19
CA VAL A 530 -33.81 20.70 14.80
C VAL A 530 -33.76 19.60 13.73
N GLU A 531 -33.51 18.35 14.10
CA GLU A 531 -33.13 17.26 13.18
C GLU A 531 -34.16 17.03 12.06
N GLY A 532 -35.44 16.83 12.41
CA GLY A 532 -36.50 16.62 11.42
C GLY A 532 -36.81 17.84 10.53
N LEU A 533 -36.38 19.05 10.92
CA LEU A 533 -36.51 20.26 10.10
C LEU A 533 -35.29 20.44 9.19
N THR A 534 -34.09 20.13 9.69
CA THR A 534 -32.87 20.01 8.88
C THR A 534 -33.06 18.97 7.78
N ASP A 535 -33.58 17.78 8.11
CA ASP A 535 -33.90 16.72 7.13
C ASP A 535 -34.86 17.21 6.04
N ALA A 536 -35.97 17.84 6.44
CA ALA A 536 -36.96 18.34 5.49
C ALA A 536 -36.38 19.40 4.54
N VAL A 537 -35.55 20.33 5.04
CA VAL A 537 -34.93 21.39 4.24
C VAL A 537 -33.83 20.85 3.33
N VAL A 538 -32.95 19.98 3.84
CA VAL A 538 -31.86 19.37 3.05
C VAL A 538 -32.44 18.46 1.97
N GLN A 539 -33.45 17.65 2.27
CA GLN A 539 -34.08 16.77 1.28
C GLN A 539 -34.83 17.56 0.20
N ALA A 540 -35.57 18.61 0.56
CA ALA A 540 -36.23 19.48 -0.42
C ALA A 540 -35.21 20.17 -1.34
N TRP A 541 -34.16 20.76 -0.78
CA TRP A 541 -33.06 21.33 -1.57
C TRP A 541 -32.37 20.29 -2.46
N LEU A 542 -32.18 19.06 -1.96
CA LEU A 542 -31.56 17.98 -2.72
C LEU A 542 -32.39 17.61 -3.97
N ASP A 543 -33.70 17.47 -3.81
CA ASP A 543 -34.61 17.04 -4.88
C ASP A 543 -35.01 18.18 -5.83
N ASP A 544 -35.33 19.38 -5.31
CA ASP A 544 -35.83 20.50 -6.11
C ASP A 544 -34.72 21.35 -6.75
N GLU A 545 -33.55 21.48 -6.11
CA GLU A 545 -32.47 22.38 -6.56
C GLU A 545 -31.17 21.67 -6.95
N TRP A 546 -30.66 20.73 -6.14
CA TRP A 546 -29.35 20.11 -6.36
C TRP A 546 -29.39 19.12 -7.53
N LYS A 547 -30.17 18.04 -7.42
CA LYS A 547 -30.20 16.97 -8.45
C LYS A 547 -30.51 17.51 -9.85
N PRO A 548 -31.53 18.38 -10.07
CA PRO A 548 -31.88 18.86 -11.40
C PRO A 548 -30.80 19.71 -12.09
N ARG A 549 -29.80 20.20 -11.35
CA ARG A 549 -28.70 21.04 -11.85
C ARG A 549 -27.36 20.31 -11.88
N ILE A 550 -27.08 19.49 -10.87
CA ILE A 550 -25.79 18.84 -10.66
C ILE A 550 -25.69 17.51 -11.42
N GLU A 551 -26.74 16.68 -11.41
CA GLU A 551 -26.72 15.38 -12.09
C GLU A 551 -26.53 15.51 -13.62
N PRO A 552 -27.19 16.46 -14.34
CA PRO A 552 -26.95 16.64 -15.78
C PRO A 552 -25.51 17.07 -16.11
N LEU A 553 -24.86 17.85 -15.23
CA LEU A 553 -23.47 18.27 -15.41
C LEU A 553 -22.50 17.11 -15.12
N GLN A 554 -22.77 16.29 -14.11
CA GLN A 554 -22.00 15.08 -13.82
C GLN A 554 -22.15 14.04 -14.94
N ALA A 555 -23.37 13.79 -15.43
CA ALA A 555 -23.62 12.95 -16.60
C ALA A 555 -22.93 13.48 -17.86
N THR A 556 -22.90 14.80 -18.08
CA THR A 556 -22.15 15.43 -19.19
C THR A 556 -20.65 15.17 -19.08
N ILE A 557 -20.08 15.26 -17.87
CA ILE A 557 -18.67 14.91 -17.62
C ILE A 557 -18.42 13.44 -17.93
N SER A 558 -19.22 12.50 -17.39
CA SER A 558 -19.05 11.06 -17.65
C SER A 558 -19.14 10.72 -19.15
N GLN A 559 -20.14 11.25 -19.85
CA GLN A 559 -20.36 11.01 -21.29
C GLN A 559 -19.31 11.65 -22.20
N ALA A 560 -18.56 12.64 -21.70
CA ALA A 560 -17.42 13.23 -22.41
C ALA A 560 -16.10 12.53 -22.02
N LYS A 561 -15.92 12.16 -20.75
CA LYS A 561 -14.72 11.48 -20.22
C LYS A 561 -14.40 10.18 -20.99
N VAL A 562 -15.42 9.36 -21.27
CA VAL A 562 -15.29 8.14 -22.09
C VAL A 562 -14.93 8.37 -23.57
N LYS A 563 -14.84 9.63 -24.01
CA LYS A 563 -14.42 10.03 -25.37
C LYS A 563 -13.10 10.80 -25.39
N VAL A 564 -12.62 11.27 -24.23
CA VAL A 564 -11.43 12.15 -24.13
C VAL A 564 -10.21 11.56 -24.83
N TYR A 565 -10.05 10.24 -24.78
CA TYR A 565 -9.01 9.55 -25.51
C TYR A 565 -9.50 8.24 -26.15
N SER A 566 -8.80 7.80 -27.19
CA SER A 566 -8.96 6.51 -27.84
C SER A 566 -7.59 5.88 -28.14
N ALA A 567 -7.57 4.57 -28.39
CA ALA A 567 -6.39 3.89 -28.91
C ALA A 567 -6.43 3.90 -30.45
N SER A 568 -5.40 4.44 -31.10
CA SER A 568 -5.20 4.34 -32.54
C SER A 568 -4.97 2.89 -32.97
N SER A 569 -5.12 2.61 -34.27
CA SER A 569 -4.76 1.30 -34.84
C SER A 569 -3.26 0.99 -34.82
N ASP A 570 -2.40 1.96 -34.46
CA ASP A 570 -0.97 1.78 -34.19
C ASP A 570 -0.59 1.93 -32.70
N GLY A 571 -1.57 1.79 -31.80
CA GLY A 571 -1.37 1.69 -30.34
C GLY A 571 -1.06 3.01 -29.63
N ARG A 572 -1.30 4.16 -30.27
CA ARG A 572 -1.12 5.49 -29.66
C ARG A 572 -2.39 5.97 -28.97
N VAL A 573 -2.23 6.83 -27.97
CA VAL A 573 -3.34 7.57 -27.36
C VAL A 573 -3.66 8.79 -28.22
N GLU A 574 -4.78 8.73 -28.96
CA GLU A 574 -5.36 9.87 -29.65
C GLU A 574 -6.34 10.59 -28.72
N TYR A 575 -6.37 11.93 -28.73
CA TYR A 575 -7.19 12.74 -27.83
C TYR A 575 -8.29 13.49 -28.60
N ASP A 576 -9.54 13.38 -28.14
CA ASP A 576 -10.63 14.22 -28.62
C ASP A 576 -10.61 15.56 -27.86
N LEU A 577 -10.05 16.59 -28.52
CA LEU A 577 -9.96 17.94 -27.98
C LEU A 577 -11.33 18.58 -27.69
N ALA A 578 -12.39 18.16 -28.39
CA ALA A 578 -13.75 18.65 -28.13
C ALA A 578 -14.33 17.98 -26.87
N ALA A 579 -14.09 16.67 -26.68
CA ALA A 579 -14.45 16.00 -25.43
C ALA A 579 -13.66 16.53 -24.22
N VAL A 580 -12.35 16.82 -24.39
CA VAL A 580 -11.53 17.50 -23.37
C VAL A 580 -12.13 18.86 -23.00
N ALA A 581 -12.46 19.70 -23.99
CA ALA A 581 -13.08 20.99 -23.75
C ALA A 581 -14.45 20.86 -23.06
N GLN A 582 -15.27 19.87 -23.46
CA GLN A 582 -16.57 19.60 -22.86
C GLN A 582 -16.44 19.18 -21.38
N VAL A 583 -15.50 18.30 -21.02
CA VAL A 583 -15.23 17.92 -19.61
C VAL A 583 -14.84 19.15 -18.80
N GLN A 584 -13.93 19.99 -19.31
CA GLN A 584 -13.43 21.15 -18.57
C GLN A 584 -14.49 22.26 -18.41
N GLN A 585 -15.29 22.53 -19.45
CA GLN A 585 -16.42 23.46 -19.36
C GLN A 585 -17.49 22.95 -18.38
N ALA A 586 -17.85 21.67 -18.45
CA ALA A 586 -18.84 21.07 -17.56
C ALA A 586 -18.37 21.07 -16.10
N ARG A 587 -17.05 20.89 -15.83
CA ARG A 587 -16.46 21.04 -14.49
C ARG A 587 -16.55 22.45 -13.93
N GLN A 588 -16.23 23.46 -14.74
CA GLN A 588 -16.34 24.86 -14.32
C GLN A 588 -17.80 25.22 -13.99
N ALA A 589 -18.75 24.78 -14.82
CA ALA A 589 -20.19 24.92 -14.56
C ALA A 589 -20.63 24.15 -13.29
N LEU A 590 -20.13 22.93 -13.09
CA LEU A 590 -20.45 22.07 -11.94
C LEU A 590 -20.01 22.70 -10.61
N VAL A 591 -18.78 23.20 -10.55
CA VAL A 591 -18.24 23.89 -9.35
C VAL A 591 -19.00 25.19 -9.08
N ALA A 592 -19.26 25.99 -10.10
CA ALA A 592 -20.02 27.23 -9.95
C ALA A 592 -21.46 26.98 -9.46
N ALA A 593 -22.13 25.97 -10.01
CA ALA A 593 -23.47 25.56 -9.59
C ALA A 593 -23.48 25.04 -8.15
N ALA A 594 -22.48 24.26 -7.73
CA ALA A 594 -22.38 23.75 -6.37
C ALA A 594 -22.29 24.88 -5.33
N PHE A 595 -21.38 25.85 -5.50
CA PHE A 595 -21.27 27.00 -4.59
C PHE A 595 -22.53 27.87 -4.56
N GLU A 596 -23.24 28.05 -5.68
CA GLU A 596 -24.53 28.76 -5.71
C GLU A 596 -25.62 28.00 -4.94
N LEU A 597 -25.64 26.67 -5.06
CA LEU A 597 -26.60 25.80 -4.39
C LEU A 597 -26.36 25.72 -2.89
N ASP A 598 -25.11 25.65 -2.44
CA ASP A 598 -24.75 25.63 -1.02
C ASP A 598 -25.19 26.92 -0.32
N ALA A 599 -24.96 28.09 -0.94
CA ALA A 599 -25.41 29.38 -0.42
C ALA A 599 -26.95 29.47 -0.28
N LYS A 600 -27.71 28.75 -1.11
CA LYS A 600 -29.17 28.62 -0.96
C LYS A 600 -29.56 27.64 0.14
N LEU A 601 -28.86 26.51 0.28
CA LEU A 601 -29.09 25.60 1.40
C LEU A 601 -28.90 26.31 2.74
N GLU A 602 -27.83 27.09 2.88
CA GLU A 602 -27.58 27.95 4.03
C GLU A 602 -28.73 28.94 4.27
N ALA A 603 -29.18 29.67 3.24
CA ALA A 603 -30.29 30.61 3.36
C ALA A 603 -31.62 29.93 3.74
N ASN A 604 -31.90 28.76 3.16
CA ASN A 604 -33.10 27.97 3.46
C ASN A 604 -33.06 27.43 4.90
N LEU A 605 -31.92 26.89 5.36
CA LEU A 605 -31.72 26.44 6.74
C LEU A 605 -31.80 27.60 7.73
N ALA A 606 -31.13 28.73 7.47
CA ALA A 606 -31.20 29.93 8.29
C ALA A 606 -32.66 30.41 8.46
N SER A 607 -33.40 30.52 7.35
CA SER A 607 -34.81 30.93 7.37
C SER A 607 -35.76 29.92 8.02
N ALA A 608 -35.47 28.62 7.95
CA ALA A 608 -36.31 27.58 8.55
C ALA A 608 -36.06 27.45 10.06
N LEU A 609 -34.79 27.49 10.48
CA LEU A 609 -34.37 27.34 11.87
C LEU A 609 -34.48 28.64 12.68
N GLY A 610 -34.65 29.79 12.02
CA GLY A 610 -34.66 31.11 12.67
C GLY A 610 -33.26 31.58 13.12
N ILE A 611 -32.21 31.01 12.54
CA ILE A 611 -30.80 31.27 12.85
C ILE A 611 -30.25 32.32 11.87
N ASN A 612 -29.31 33.16 12.29
CA ASN A 612 -28.67 34.13 11.41
C ASN A 612 -27.81 33.42 10.35
N ALA A 613 -27.83 33.87 9.09
CA ALA A 613 -26.97 33.32 8.02
C ALA A 613 -25.46 33.54 8.27
N ASP A 614 -25.08 34.45 9.17
CA ASP A 614 -23.70 34.67 9.63
C ASP A 614 -23.29 33.77 10.82
N ASP A 615 -24.14 32.82 11.24
CA ASP A 615 -23.88 31.91 12.37
C ASP A 615 -22.69 30.96 12.12
N LEU A 616 -22.07 30.49 13.21
CA LEU A 616 -20.93 29.59 13.19
C LEU A 616 -21.26 28.24 12.51
N ALA A 617 -22.51 27.76 12.58
CA ALA A 617 -22.93 26.55 11.88
C ALA A 617 -22.83 26.71 10.35
N PHE A 618 -23.25 27.85 9.82
CA PHE A 618 -23.14 28.13 8.38
C PHE A 618 -21.70 28.47 7.98
N LEU A 619 -20.92 29.14 8.85
CA LEU A 619 -19.48 29.29 8.63
C LEU A 619 -18.77 27.93 8.55
N LEU A 620 -19.07 27.00 9.45
CA LEU A 620 -18.48 25.66 9.44
C LEU A 620 -18.93 24.87 8.20
N LEU A 621 -20.19 24.98 7.79
CA LEU A 621 -20.70 24.37 6.54
C LEU A 621 -19.96 24.89 5.29
N ARG A 622 -19.64 26.19 5.23
CA ARG A 622 -18.79 26.75 4.16
C ARG A 622 -17.38 26.17 4.19
N LEU A 623 -16.80 25.99 5.38
CA LEU A 623 -15.45 25.41 5.56
C LEU A 623 -15.37 23.95 5.09
N GLU A 624 -16.45 23.17 5.15
CA GLU A 624 -16.46 21.80 4.59
C GLU A 624 -16.19 21.77 3.08
N ARG A 625 -16.46 22.86 2.35
CA ARG A 625 -16.10 22.98 0.92
C ARG A 625 -14.60 23.16 0.66
N LEU A 626 -13.75 23.20 1.70
CA LEU A 626 -12.29 23.01 1.60
C LEU A 626 -11.95 21.72 0.83
N ALA A 627 -12.77 20.68 0.97
CA ALA A 627 -12.61 19.41 0.26
C ALA A 627 -12.80 19.51 -1.27
N LEU A 628 -13.45 20.57 -1.78
CA LEU A 628 -13.52 20.86 -3.22
C LEU A 628 -12.28 21.62 -3.71
N VAL A 629 -11.58 22.31 -2.81
CA VAL A 629 -10.32 22.98 -3.11
C VAL A 629 -9.19 21.94 -3.14
N LEU A 630 -9.09 21.07 -2.13
CA LEU A 630 -8.00 20.09 -2.01
C LEU A 630 -8.09 18.99 -3.08
N ASN A 631 -7.04 18.86 -3.92
CA ASN A 631 -7.01 17.81 -4.93
C ASN A 631 -6.52 16.48 -4.33
N LYS A 632 -7.41 15.48 -4.24
CA LYS A 632 -7.09 14.14 -3.73
C LYS A 632 -6.40 13.21 -4.77
N SER A 633 -6.39 13.54 -6.07
CA SER A 633 -6.10 12.56 -7.14
C SER A 633 -4.63 12.17 -7.38
N ASN A 634 -3.66 12.92 -6.87
CA ASN A 634 -2.26 12.84 -7.37
C ASN A 634 -1.38 11.72 -6.78
N GLY A 635 -1.89 10.89 -5.86
CA GLY A 635 -1.20 9.72 -5.28
C GLY A 635 0.03 9.99 -4.40
N MET A 636 0.75 11.10 -4.60
CA MET A 636 1.78 11.58 -3.68
C MET A 636 1.14 12.09 -2.38
N GLU A 637 1.70 11.70 -1.24
CA GLU A 637 1.32 12.20 0.08
C GLU A 637 1.62 13.72 0.17
N SER A 638 0.67 14.55 -0.25
CA SER A 638 0.60 15.95 0.16
C SER A 638 -0.10 16.04 1.52
N PRO A 639 0.27 16.98 2.41
CA PRO A 639 -0.46 17.17 3.65
C PRO A 639 -1.92 17.57 3.34
N MET A 640 -2.86 16.66 3.59
CA MET A 640 -4.28 16.93 3.40
C MET A 640 -4.83 17.54 4.68
N VAL A 641 -5.22 18.81 4.68
CA VAL A 641 -5.97 19.33 5.83
C VAL A 641 -7.39 18.78 5.76
N GLY A 642 -7.74 17.93 6.72
CA GLY A 642 -9.13 17.55 6.99
C GLY A 642 -9.97 18.80 7.27
N SER A 643 -11.27 18.71 7.02
CA SER A 643 -12.16 19.84 7.23
C SER A 643 -12.20 20.28 8.69
N VAL A 644 -12.60 21.53 8.96
CA VAL A 644 -12.56 22.08 10.32
C VAL A 644 -13.54 21.33 11.23
N LEU A 645 -14.64 20.78 10.69
CA LEU A 645 -15.49 19.84 11.41
C LEU A 645 -14.73 18.58 11.82
N ASN A 646 -14.05 17.90 10.88
CA ASN A 646 -13.27 16.70 11.18
C ASN A 646 -12.17 16.98 12.20
N LEU A 647 -11.56 18.17 12.21
CA LEU A 647 -10.59 18.58 13.24
C LEU A 647 -11.22 18.69 14.63
N LEU A 648 -12.35 19.39 14.78
CA LEU A 648 -13.07 19.55 16.05
C LEU A 648 -13.57 18.21 16.59
N VAL A 649 -14.18 17.38 15.73
CA VAL A 649 -14.71 16.05 16.08
C VAL A 649 -13.57 15.08 16.46
N SER A 650 -12.50 15.02 15.67
CA SER A 650 -11.35 14.13 15.96
C SER A 650 -10.58 14.53 17.22
N ALA A 651 -10.66 15.79 17.62
CA ALA A 651 -10.09 16.29 18.88
C ALA A 651 -10.93 15.93 20.11
N LYS A 652 -12.18 15.46 19.91
CA LYS A 652 -13.15 15.10 20.97
C LYS A 652 -13.39 16.23 21.96
N LEU A 653 -13.42 17.46 21.45
CA LEU A 653 -13.72 18.66 22.21
C LEU A 653 -15.20 18.71 22.56
N ASP A 654 -15.54 19.34 23.69
CA ASP A 654 -16.93 19.65 24.01
C ASP A 654 -17.46 20.78 23.10
N PRO A 655 -18.79 20.96 23.03
CA PRO A 655 -19.36 21.96 22.13
C PRO A 655 -19.07 23.42 22.50
N ALA A 656 -18.89 23.75 23.79
CA ALA A 656 -18.58 25.12 24.21
C ALA A 656 -17.14 25.49 23.82
N THR A 657 -16.20 24.56 24.00
CA THR A 657 -14.82 24.71 23.50
C THR A 657 -14.79 24.82 21.97
N SER A 658 -15.60 24.02 21.26
CA SER A 658 -15.70 24.07 19.80
C SER A 658 -16.26 25.40 19.28
N VAL A 659 -17.29 25.96 19.93
CA VAL A 659 -17.83 27.30 19.66
C VAL A 659 -16.78 28.38 19.93
N ALA A 660 -16.04 28.29 21.05
CA ALA A 660 -15.01 29.26 21.40
C ALA A 660 -13.86 29.31 20.37
N ILE A 661 -13.43 28.16 19.85
CA ILE A 661 -12.46 28.07 18.74
C ILE A 661 -13.01 28.74 17.48
N MET A 662 -14.27 28.47 17.12
CA MET A 662 -14.89 29.03 15.92
C MET A 662 -15.10 30.56 15.99
N GLU A 663 -15.41 31.12 17.15
CA GLU A 663 -15.43 32.58 17.36
C GLU A 663 -14.01 33.18 17.31
N ALA A 664 -13.02 32.53 17.94
CA ALA A 664 -11.65 33.03 18.07
C ALA A 664 -10.88 33.18 16.74
N SER A 665 -11.39 32.63 15.63
CA SER A 665 -10.89 32.89 14.27
C SER A 665 -12.01 33.06 13.24
N ARG A 666 -13.16 33.61 13.67
CA ARG A 666 -14.33 33.82 12.81
C ARG A 666 -14.01 34.65 11.57
N ALA A 667 -13.21 35.71 11.73
CA ALA A 667 -12.86 36.62 10.63
C ALA A 667 -11.93 35.95 9.61
N GLU A 668 -10.93 35.23 10.10
CA GLU A 668 -9.93 34.49 9.33
C GLU A 668 -10.58 33.34 8.54
N PHE A 669 -11.45 32.57 9.20
CA PHE A 669 -12.23 31.50 8.56
C PHE A 669 -13.27 32.05 7.56
N THR A 670 -13.97 33.14 7.87
CA THR A 670 -14.91 33.77 6.92
C THR A 670 -14.17 34.27 5.67
N THR A 671 -13.00 34.90 5.87
CA THR A 671 -12.13 35.33 4.76
C THR A 671 -11.70 34.14 3.92
N LEU A 672 -11.18 33.08 4.55
CA LEU A 672 -10.75 31.86 3.86
C LEU A 672 -11.89 31.21 3.06
N ALA A 673 -13.07 31.05 3.65
CA ALA A 673 -14.23 30.46 2.99
C ALA A 673 -14.66 31.26 1.76
N SER A 674 -14.61 32.60 1.83
CA SER A 674 -14.92 33.49 0.70
C SER A 674 -13.95 33.35 -0.49
N GLU A 675 -12.73 32.87 -0.26
CA GLU A 675 -11.72 32.65 -1.30
C GLU A 675 -11.90 31.30 -2.04
N PHE A 676 -12.62 30.33 -1.47
CA PHE A 676 -12.74 28.97 -2.02
C PHE A 676 -13.19 28.90 -3.50
N PRO A 677 -14.20 29.67 -3.97
CA PRO A 677 -14.58 29.65 -5.39
C PRO A 677 -13.43 30.07 -6.32
N VAL A 678 -12.61 31.03 -5.91
CA VAL A 678 -11.44 31.51 -6.67
C VAL A 678 -10.32 30.46 -6.64
N MET A 679 -10.06 29.85 -5.48
CA MET A 679 -9.06 28.78 -5.34
C MET A 679 -9.42 27.55 -6.19
N THR A 680 -10.67 27.10 -6.17
CA THR A 680 -11.12 25.95 -6.97
C THR A 680 -11.08 26.27 -8.47
N ALA A 681 -11.47 27.49 -8.88
CA ALA A 681 -11.33 27.92 -10.28
C ALA A 681 -9.86 27.92 -10.76
N ALA A 682 -8.93 28.42 -9.94
CA ALA A 682 -7.50 28.38 -10.25
C ALA A 682 -6.95 26.95 -10.34
N ARG A 683 -7.49 26.01 -9.54
CA ARG A 683 -7.10 24.59 -9.56
C ARG A 683 -7.70 23.80 -10.73
N LEU A 684 -8.93 24.14 -11.17
CA LEU A 684 -9.47 23.64 -12.44
C LEU A 684 -8.61 24.11 -13.61
N GLU A 685 -8.19 25.38 -13.62
CA GLU A 685 -7.27 25.91 -14.63
C GLU A 685 -5.88 25.24 -14.60
N ASN A 686 -5.38 24.86 -13.42
CA ASN A 686 -4.15 24.08 -13.31
C ASN A 686 -4.33 22.64 -13.84
N SER A 687 -5.42 21.95 -13.46
CA SER A 687 -5.80 20.62 -14.00
C SER A 687 -5.92 20.63 -15.52
N ARG A 688 -6.53 21.68 -16.10
CA ARG A 688 -6.62 21.90 -17.55
C ARG A 688 -5.23 21.96 -18.20
N LYS A 689 -4.30 22.74 -17.63
CA LYS A 689 -2.91 22.83 -18.13
C LYS A 689 -2.13 21.53 -17.96
N THR A 690 -2.32 20.80 -16.86
CA THR A 690 -1.69 19.49 -16.65
C THR A 690 -2.11 18.52 -17.74
N LEU A 691 -3.41 18.49 -18.09
CA LEU A 691 -3.92 17.67 -19.19
C LEU A 691 -3.39 18.14 -20.57
N GLU A 692 -3.20 19.44 -20.79
CA GLU A 692 -2.54 19.96 -22.01
C GLU A 692 -1.08 19.51 -22.13
N ALA A 693 -0.38 19.37 -21.01
CA ALA A 693 0.96 18.76 -20.96
C ALA A 693 0.90 17.24 -21.18
N GLU A 694 -0.05 16.52 -20.57
CA GLU A 694 -0.27 15.07 -20.80
C GLU A 694 -0.54 14.76 -22.29
N MET A 695 -1.30 15.62 -22.98
CA MET A 695 -1.52 15.56 -24.44
C MET A 695 -0.25 15.83 -25.28
N GLY A 696 0.84 16.32 -24.68
CA GLY A 696 2.15 16.41 -25.32
C GLY A 696 2.86 15.05 -25.43
N PHE A 697 2.62 14.14 -24.47
CA PHE A 697 3.32 12.85 -24.38
C PHE A 697 2.93 11.85 -25.46
N SER A 698 1.75 11.96 -26.09
CA SER A 698 1.35 11.07 -27.19
C SER A 698 2.01 11.41 -28.54
N THR A 699 2.79 12.50 -28.61
CA THR A 699 3.46 12.93 -29.84
C THR A 699 4.81 12.24 -30.05
N ARG A 700 5.19 12.01 -31.32
CA ARG A 700 6.50 11.44 -31.70
C ARG A 700 7.63 12.49 -31.78
N ASP A 701 7.33 13.74 -31.39
CA ASP A 701 8.30 14.84 -31.39
C ASP A 701 8.97 14.89 -30.01
N SER A 702 10.24 14.49 -29.95
CA SER A 702 11.00 14.42 -28.70
C SER A 702 11.22 15.80 -28.05
N ALA A 703 11.27 16.88 -28.83
CA ALA A 703 11.36 18.24 -28.29
C ALA A 703 10.03 18.67 -27.65
N ARG A 704 8.90 18.33 -28.29
CA ARG A 704 7.57 18.56 -27.70
C ARG A 704 7.33 17.70 -26.45
N VAL A 705 7.74 16.43 -26.45
CA VAL A 705 7.67 15.55 -25.27
C VAL A 705 8.54 16.07 -24.12
N ALA A 706 9.73 16.59 -24.41
CA ALA A 706 10.60 17.20 -23.39
C ALA A 706 9.99 18.48 -22.79
N ALA A 707 9.44 19.37 -23.63
CA ALA A 707 8.76 20.58 -23.18
C ALA A 707 7.51 20.25 -22.33
N ALA A 708 6.70 19.30 -22.79
CA ALA A 708 5.54 18.80 -22.06
C ALA A 708 5.93 18.18 -20.70
N SER A 709 7.06 17.47 -20.62
CA SER A 709 7.57 16.91 -19.37
C SER A 709 7.94 18.01 -18.37
N ALA A 710 8.64 19.05 -18.83
CA ALA A 710 9.00 20.20 -17.99
C ALA A 710 7.75 20.97 -17.50
N ASP A 711 6.76 21.22 -18.37
CA ASP A 711 5.52 21.88 -17.97
C ASP A 711 4.67 21.01 -17.03
N TYR A 712 4.54 19.71 -17.28
CA TYR A 712 3.87 18.77 -16.39
C TYR A 712 4.50 18.77 -14.99
N SER A 713 5.84 18.63 -14.91
CA SER A 713 6.57 18.68 -13.65
C SER A 713 6.38 20.01 -12.91
N ARG A 714 6.41 21.15 -13.61
CA ARG A 714 6.16 22.48 -13.05
C ARG A 714 4.73 22.61 -12.51
N LEU A 715 3.72 22.22 -13.29
CA LEU A 715 2.30 22.30 -12.91
C LEU A 715 1.94 21.37 -11.74
N MET A 716 2.63 20.22 -11.62
CA MET A 716 2.51 19.33 -10.47
C MET A 716 3.18 19.92 -9.22
N GLN A 717 4.36 20.55 -9.34
CA GLN A 717 4.99 21.30 -8.25
C GLN A 717 4.13 22.48 -7.80
N GLU A 718 3.53 23.24 -8.73
CA GLU A 718 2.56 24.32 -8.44
C GLU A 718 1.32 23.78 -7.70
N SER A 719 0.79 22.62 -8.11
CA SER A 719 -0.33 21.95 -7.43
C SER A 719 0.01 21.52 -6.00
N THR A 720 1.16 20.85 -5.81
CA THR A 720 1.64 20.43 -4.48
C THR A 720 1.95 21.63 -3.58
N LYS A 721 2.50 22.72 -4.14
CA LYS A 721 2.73 23.98 -3.43
C LYS A 721 1.40 24.60 -2.98
N LEU A 722 0.41 24.71 -3.87
CA LEU A 722 -0.92 25.24 -3.54
C LEU A 722 -1.68 24.37 -2.52
N ASN A 723 -1.42 23.06 -2.46
CA ASN A 723 -1.88 22.20 -1.37
C ASN A 723 -1.17 22.55 -0.04
N GLY A 724 0.15 22.65 -0.05
CA GLY A 724 0.96 22.96 1.13
C GLY A 724 0.67 24.35 1.73
N GLU A 725 0.55 25.39 0.89
CA GLU A 725 0.27 26.76 1.34
C GLU A 725 -1.15 26.91 1.92
N LEU A 726 -2.16 26.32 1.27
CA LEU A 726 -3.52 26.27 1.81
C LEU A 726 -3.58 25.46 3.11
N GLY A 727 -2.93 24.29 3.14
CA GLY A 727 -2.89 23.44 4.33
C GLY A 727 -2.20 24.13 5.52
N ALA A 728 -1.05 24.77 5.29
CA ALA A 728 -0.36 25.56 6.30
C ALA A 728 -1.23 26.75 6.79
N ARG A 729 -1.97 27.42 5.90
CA ARG A 729 -2.89 28.50 6.28
C ARG A 729 -4.01 28.01 7.19
N VAL A 730 -4.71 26.93 6.83
CA VAL A 730 -5.79 26.38 7.69
C VAL A 730 -5.22 25.91 9.03
N ALA A 731 -4.06 25.24 9.02
CA ALA A 731 -3.39 24.81 10.24
C ALA A 731 -3.01 25.99 11.16
N THR A 732 -2.51 27.09 10.58
CA THR A 732 -2.16 28.30 11.33
C THR A 732 -3.38 28.95 11.97
N ILE A 733 -4.50 29.06 11.23
CA ILE A 733 -5.75 29.63 11.75
C ILE A 733 -6.31 28.75 12.88
N TYR A 734 -6.36 27.42 12.68
CA TYR A 734 -6.87 26.48 13.68
C TYR A 734 -6.00 26.44 14.95
N ASP A 735 -4.67 26.40 14.83
CA ASP A 735 -3.78 26.40 15.99
C ASP A 735 -3.85 27.73 16.77
N ALA A 736 -3.98 28.87 16.08
CA ALA A 736 -4.19 30.17 16.72
C ALA A 736 -5.53 30.24 17.46
N ALA A 737 -6.61 29.75 16.85
CA ALA A 737 -7.93 29.63 17.48
C ALA A 737 -7.88 28.75 18.73
N CYS A 738 -7.25 27.58 18.65
CA CYS A 738 -7.08 26.67 19.79
C CYS A 738 -6.28 27.31 20.93
N VAL A 739 -5.17 27.99 20.64
CA VAL A 739 -4.37 28.69 21.67
C VAL A 739 -5.12 29.88 22.30
N ALA A 740 -6.01 30.53 21.55
CA ALA A 740 -6.82 31.65 22.05
C ALA A 740 -8.05 31.20 22.87
N ALA A 741 -8.66 30.07 22.52
CA ALA A 741 -9.92 29.60 23.10
C ALA A 741 -9.76 28.50 24.18
N VAL A 742 -8.73 27.66 24.09
CA VAL A 742 -8.59 26.46 24.92
C VAL A 742 -7.60 26.71 26.06
N SER A 743 -8.12 26.89 27.27
CA SER A 743 -7.30 27.08 28.48
C SER A 743 -6.83 25.78 29.12
N ASP A 744 -7.44 24.64 28.78
CA ASP A 744 -6.99 23.32 29.20
C ASP A 744 -5.85 22.80 28.31
N VAL A 745 -4.80 22.29 28.96
CA VAL A 745 -3.58 21.81 28.29
C VAL A 745 -3.84 20.47 27.58
N ASP A 746 -4.67 19.59 28.15
CA ASP A 746 -4.96 18.28 27.56
C ASP A 746 -5.87 18.39 26.33
N ALA A 747 -6.90 19.24 26.39
CA ALA A 747 -7.74 19.59 25.25
C ALA A 747 -6.94 20.26 24.12
N LEU A 748 -6.05 21.22 24.43
CA LEU A 748 -5.17 21.85 23.45
C LEU A 748 -4.21 20.82 22.81
N ALA A 749 -3.66 19.90 23.61
CA ALA A 749 -2.85 18.80 23.10
C ALA A 749 -3.68 17.78 22.29
N SER A 750 -4.97 17.64 22.54
CA SER A 750 -5.90 16.81 21.75
C SER A 750 -6.20 17.45 20.38
N ALA A 751 -6.52 18.74 20.36
CA ALA A 751 -6.74 19.53 19.15
C ALA A 751 -5.52 19.49 18.21
N LYS A 752 -4.32 19.70 18.76
CA LYS A 752 -3.06 19.53 18.02
C LYS A 752 -2.92 18.13 17.42
N ARG A 753 -3.13 17.07 18.22
CA ARG A 753 -3.03 15.66 17.74
C ARG A 753 -4.06 15.34 16.66
N ALA A 754 -5.29 15.85 16.77
CA ALA A 754 -6.32 15.71 15.75
C ALA A 754 -5.88 16.36 14.41
N ARG A 755 -5.36 17.59 14.46
CA ARG A 755 -4.80 18.25 13.26
C ARG A 755 -3.63 17.48 12.67
N MET A 756 -2.70 17.01 13.50
CA MET A 756 -1.54 16.25 13.02
C MET A 756 -1.93 14.88 12.44
N ARG A 757 -2.97 14.21 12.98
CA ARG A 757 -3.58 13.00 12.38
C ARG A 757 -4.20 13.27 11.02
N ALA A 758 -5.00 14.33 10.88
CA ALA A 758 -5.63 14.70 9.61
C ALA A 758 -4.59 15.07 8.55
N MET A 759 -3.61 15.91 8.89
CA MET A 759 -2.55 16.36 7.97
C MET A 759 -1.55 15.28 7.60
N TYR A 760 -1.23 14.39 8.54
CA TYR A 760 -0.13 13.44 8.42
C TYR A 760 -0.54 12.02 8.87
N PRO A 761 -1.59 11.42 8.28
CA PRO A 761 -2.11 10.10 8.69
C PRO A 761 -1.06 9.00 8.52
N SER A 762 -0.14 9.15 7.58
CA SER A 762 0.98 8.23 7.35
C SER A 762 2.09 8.27 8.41
N ILE A 763 2.04 9.29 9.26
CA ILE A 763 2.86 9.39 10.46
C ILE A 763 1.99 9.01 11.66
N TYR A 764 0.86 9.67 11.90
CA TYR A 764 0.06 9.57 13.13
C TYR A 764 -0.96 8.41 13.13
N ARG A 765 -0.60 7.25 12.54
CA ARG A 765 -1.40 6.02 12.60
C ARG A 765 -1.75 5.62 14.04
N LEU A 766 -3.05 5.55 14.35
CA LEU A 766 -3.53 5.00 15.62
C LEU A 766 -3.10 3.53 15.83
N SER A 767 -2.93 2.76 14.76
CA SER A 767 -2.43 1.37 14.81
C SER A 767 -0.91 1.24 15.06
N ASP A 768 -0.14 2.32 14.92
CA ASP A 768 1.26 2.41 15.37
C ASP A 768 1.39 3.07 16.76
N SER A 769 0.26 3.34 17.45
CA SER A 769 0.17 4.02 18.74
C SER A 769 -0.34 3.11 19.86
N ALA A 770 0.13 3.33 21.10
CA ALA A 770 -0.37 2.70 22.32
C ALA A 770 -1.55 3.46 22.94
N GLU A 771 -1.91 4.64 22.40
CA GLU A 771 -2.88 5.57 22.97
C GLU A 771 -4.28 4.94 23.13
N ARG A 772 -4.70 4.06 22.22
CA ARG A 772 -5.99 3.35 22.32
C ARG A 772 -6.01 2.42 23.54
N GLN A 773 -4.95 1.63 23.73
CA GLN A 773 -4.84 0.68 24.83
C GLN A 773 -4.66 1.41 26.17
N LEU A 774 -3.84 2.46 26.22
CA LEU A 774 -3.64 3.29 27.41
C LEU A 774 -4.96 3.94 27.87
N ASN A 775 -5.71 4.55 26.95
CA ASN A 775 -7.00 5.17 27.28
C ASN A 775 -8.07 4.13 27.66
N ALA A 776 -8.18 3.01 26.94
CA ALA A 776 -9.12 1.94 27.30
C ALA A 776 -8.83 1.34 28.69
N SER A 777 -7.56 1.18 29.04
CA SER A 777 -7.13 0.65 30.34
C SER A 777 -7.49 1.60 31.49
N ALA A 778 -7.33 2.92 31.29
CA ALA A 778 -7.64 3.92 32.31
C ALA A 778 -9.13 3.98 32.72
N LEU A 779 -10.03 3.40 31.93
CA LEU A 779 -11.47 3.32 32.21
C LEU A 779 -11.85 2.13 33.11
N PHE A 780 -10.92 1.26 33.48
CA PHE A 780 -11.20 0.09 34.31
C PHE A 780 -11.47 0.48 35.78
N THR A 781 -12.70 0.22 36.24
CA THR A 781 -13.12 0.38 37.64
C THR A 781 -12.47 -0.61 38.60
N GLU A 782 -11.87 -1.68 38.07
CA GLU A 782 -11.16 -2.73 38.84
C GLU A 782 -9.71 -2.36 39.20
N LEU A 783 -9.18 -1.24 38.71
CA LEU A 783 -7.81 -0.80 39.00
C LEU A 783 -7.63 -0.37 40.46
N THR A 784 -6.53 -0.76 41.08
CA THR A 784 -6.03 -0.10 42.30
C THR A 784 -5.60 1.33 41.99
N ASP A 785 -5.55 2.20 43.00
CA ASP A 785 -5.11 3.58 42.83
C ASP A 785 -3.64 3.66 42.36
N ASP A 786 -2.80 2.73 42.82
CA ASP A 786 -1.41 2.58 42.33
C ASP A 786 -1.36 2.23 40.84
N GLN A 787 -2.20 1.29 40.37
CA GLN A 787 -2.28 0.94 38.95
C GLN A 787 -2.79 2.12 38.11
N ARG A 788 -3.80 2.85 38.60
CA ARG A 788 -4.34 4.03 37.91
C ARG A 788 -3.29 5.12 37.77
N GLY A 789 -2.58 5.47 38.85
CA GLY A 789 -1.49 6.44 38.82
C GLY A 789 -0.33 6.02 37.91
N GLN A 790 0.01 4.73 37.85
CA GLN A 790 1.01 4.21 36.90
C GLN A 790 0.55 4.35 35.43
N ILE A 791 -0.72 4.04 35.12
CA ILE A 791 -1.28 4.14 33.76
C ILE A 791 -1.38 5.61 33.33
N GLU A 792 -1.80 6.51 34.22
CA GLU A 792 -1.87 7.95 33.96
C GLU A 792 -0.47 8.54 33.70
N ALA A 793 0.52 8.21 34.53
CA ALA A 793 1.91 8.65 34.34
C ALA A 793 2.51 8.10 33.03
N LEU A 794 2.31 6.81 32.74
CA LEU A 794 2.76 6.18 31.49
C LEU A 794 2.10 6.82 30.26
N ARG A 795 0.81 7.16 30.33
CA ARG A 795 0.09 7.86 29.26
C ARG A 795 0.64 9.26 29.04
N ALA A 796 0.93 10.01 30.11
CA ALA A 796 1.50 11.35 30.01
C ALA A 796 2.90 11.33 29.37
N GLU A 797 3.79 10.44 29.83
CA GLU A 797 5.12 10.25 29.24
C GLU A 797 5.02 9.83 27.77
N TYR A 798 4.21 8.80 27.48
CA TYR A 798 4.05 8.26 26.14
C TYR A 798 3.58 9.31 25.14
N ASN A 799 2.53 10.07 25.46
CA ASN A 799 1.98 11.08 24.56
C ASN A 799 3.03 12.16 24.21
N VAL A 800 3.80 12.63 25.19
CA VAL A 800 4.83 13.66 24.97
C VAL A 800 5.97 13.16 24.08
N VAL A 801 6.44 11.92 24.29
CA VAL A 801 7.54 11.35 23.49
C VAL A 801 7.06 10.91 22.10
N TYR A 802 5.85 10.33 21.98
CA TYR A 802 5.25 9.95 20.70
C TYR A 802 5.00 11.16 19.80
N GLU A 803 4.47 12.25 20.35
CA GLU A 803 4.25 13.51 19.61
C GLU A 803 5.59 14.03 19.07
N LYS A 804 6.59 14.21 19.94
CA LYS A 804 7.91 14.71 19.56
C LYS A 804 8.60 13.87 18.48
N LEU A 805 8.50 12.54 18.54
CA LEU A 805 9.04 11.65 17.50
C LEU A 805 8.22 11.76 16.20
N SER A 806 6.90 11.94 16.28
CA SER A 806 6.04 12.10 15.10
C SER A 806 6.30 13.44 14.40
N GLU A 807 6.45 14.54 15.14
CA GLU A 807 6.85 15.86 14.61
C GLU A 807 8.19 15.80 13.88
N GLN A 808 9.18 15.07 14.42
CA GLN A 808 10.49 14.86 13.79
C GLN A 808 10.39 14.10 12.47
N MET A 809 9.38 13.25 12.28
CA MET A 809 9.13 12.57 11.00
C MET A 809 8.45 13.48 9.96
N VAL A 810 7.67 14.49 10.38
CA VAL A 810 6.86 15.32 9.47
C VAL A 810 7.73 16.09 8.47
N MET A 811 8.60 16.97 8.96
CA MET A 811 9.30 17.90 8.06
C MET A 811 10.18 17.20 6.99
N PRO A 812 10.90 16.09 7.26
CA PRO A 812 11.69 15.43 6.24
C PRO A 812 10.88 14.46 5.35
N ALA A 813 9.76 13.89 5.83
CA ALA A 813 8.95 12.97 5.02
C ALA A 813 8.25 13.68 3.85
N PHE A 814 7.73 14.90 4.09
CA PHE A 814 7.04 15.70 3.07
C PHE A 814 8.00 16.54 2.21
N GLN A 815 9.31 16.53 2.49
CA GLN A 815 10.34 16.99 1.56
C GLN A 815 10.62 15.91 0.51
N GLY A 816 9.72 15.84 -0.47
CA GLY A 816 9.76 14.92 -1.61
C GLY A 816 11.08 14.93 -2.39
N PHE A 817 11.16 14.04 -3.38
CA PHE A 817 12.35 13.91 -4.21
C PHE A 817 12.65 15.23 -4.95
N PRO A 818 13.87 15.81 -4.85
CA PRO A 818 14.14 17.10 -5.49
C PRO A 818 14.09 16.99 -7.02
N GLY A 819 13.42 17.96 -7.65
CA GLY A 819 13.03 17.87 -9.07
C GLY A 819 14.16 18.05 -10.09
N ASP A 820 15.40 18.32 -9.66
CA ASP A 820 16.59 18.40 -10.51
C ASP A 820 17.18 17.02 -10.83
N GLY A 821 16.92 16.01 -9.98
CA GLY A 821 17.41 14.64 -10.16
C GLY A 821 18.93 14.49 -10.10
N SER A 822 19.64 15.40 -9.42
CA SER A 822 21.09 15.30 -9.23
C SER A 822 21.46 14.21 -8.22
N ALA A 823 22.72 13.76 -8.25
CA ALA A 823 23.23 12.78 -7.29
C ALA A 823 23.25 13.34 -5.85
N GLU A 824 23.52 14.64 -5.69
CA GLU A 824 23.48 15.34 -4.40
C GLU A 824 22.04 15.41 -3.87
N ALA A 825 21.07 15.79 -4.71
CA ALA A 825 19.64 15.72 -4.38
C ALA A 825 19.17 14.33 -3.97
N PHE A 826 19.63 13.28 -4.65
CA PHE A 826 19.33 11.89 -4.29
C PHE A 826 19.95 11.49 -2.94
N GLN A 827 21.19 11.87 -2.67
CA GLN A 827 21.86 11.63 -1.38
C GLN A 827 21.15 12.32 -0.22
N ASP A 828 20.79 13.60 -0.40
CA ASP A 828 20.07 14.37 0.60
C ASP A 828 18.66 13.81 0.86
N TYR A 829 17.96 13.39 -0.19
CA TYR A 829 16.67 12.68 -0.05
C TYR A 829 16.83 11.35 0.70
N ALA A 830 17.79 10.50 0.30
CA ALA A 830 18.04 9.21 0.94
C ALA A 830 18.44 9.36 2.42
N LYS A 831 19.22 10.39 2.74
CA LYS A 831 19.57 10.78 4.11
C LYS A 831 18.32 11.20 4.90
N ARG A 832 17.49 12.13 4.40
CA ARG A 832 16.24 12.55 5.06
C ARG A 832 15.31 11.37 5.33
N GLN A 833 15.14 10.47 4.35
CA GLN A 833 14.30 9.29 4.52
C GLN A 833 14.90 8.30 5.54
N SER A 834 16.23 8.13 5.58
CA SER A 834 16.92 7.33 6.61
C SER A 834 16.75 7.92 8.02
N GLU A 835 16.73 9.26 8.14
CA GLU A 835 16.40 9.96 9.39
C GLU A 835 14.93 9.73 9.79
N VAL A 836 13.97 9.75 8.85
CA VAL A 836 12.56 9.41 9.11
C VAL A 836 12.41 7.96 9.57
N GLU A 837 13.03 6.99 8.89
CA GLU A 837 13.00 5.58 9.32
C GLU A 837 13.77 5.36 10.65
N LYS A 838 14.77 6.20 10.95
CA LYS A 838 15.42 6.20 12.27
C LYS A 838 14.43 6.54 13.38
N VAL A 839 13.68 7.62 13.22
CA VAL A 839 12.70 8.10 14.20
C VAL A 839 11.44 7.21 14.23
N ARG A 840 10.96 6.73 13.08
CA ARG A 840 9.84 5.77 12.95
C ARG A 840 10.10 4.50 13.77
N PHE A 841 11.33 3.98 13.72
CA PHE A 841 11.74 2.84 14.55
C PHE A 841 11.76 3.18 16.05
N GLN A 842 12.35 4.31 16.44
CA GLN A 842 12.36 4.75 17.85
C GLN A 842 10.94 4.87 18.42
N ARG A 843 10.01 5.40 17.62
CA ARG A 843 8.60 5.51 18.00
C ARG A 843 7.89 4.16 18.10
N LYS A 844 8.22 3.19 17.25
CA LYS A 844 7.69 1.82 17.35
C LYS A 844 8.23 1.10 18.59
N GLU A 845 9.52 1.18 18.90
CA GLU A 845 10.06 0.61 20.13
C GLU A 845 9.48 1.31 21.39
N LEU A 846 9.18 2.61 21.34
CA LEU A 846 8.42 3.32 22.39
C LEU A 846 7.01 2.71 22.56
N THR A 847 6.26 2.56 21.46
CA THR A 847 4.92 1.93 21.48
C THR A 847 4.96 0.52 22.10
N GLU A 848 5.86 -0.35 21.65
CA GLU A 848 5.97 -1.72 22.20
C GLU A 848 6.41 -1.70 23.67
N LYS A 849 7.34 -0.81 24.07
CA LYS A 849 7.75 -0.65 25.48
C LYS A 849 6.57 -0.21 26.36
N SER A 850 5.81 0.80 25.95
CA SER A 850 4.66 1.28 26.71
C SER A 850 3.54 0.24 26.79
N LEU A 851 3.31 -0.55 25.72
CA LEU A 851 2.38 -1.68 25.78
C LEU A 851 2.89 -2.79 26.73
N ASN A 852 4.21 -3.06 26.78
CA ASN A 852 4.77 -4.04 27.73
C ASN A 852 4.73 -3.57 29.18
N GLN A 853 4.97 -2.28 29.44
CA GLN A 853 4.80 -1.71 30.77
C GLN A 853 3.32 -1.76 31.20
N LEU A 854 2.39 -1.40 30.31
CA LEU A 854 0.95 -1.48 30.55
C LEU A 854 0.50 -2.92 30.87
N ARG A 855 0.96 -3.92 30.12
CA ARG A 855 0.70 -5.35 30.41
C ARG A 855 1.15 -5.75 31.81
N ARG A 856 2.31 -5.27 32.28
CA ARG A 856 2.82 -5.56 33.63
C ARG A 856 2.00 -4.87 34.73
N THR A 857 1.64 -3.60 34.55
CA THR A 857 0.81 -2.86 35.53
C THR A 857 -0.58 -3.46 35.65
N LEU A 858 -1.19 -3.90 34.54
CA LEU A 858 -2.51 -4.55 34.54
C LEU A 858 -2.49 -6.00 35.03
N GLY A 859 -1.40 -6.73 34.79
CA GLY A 859 -1.36 -8.19 34.93
C GLY A 859 -2.18 -8.90 33.84
N SER A 860 -2.10 -10.22 33.77
CA SER A 860 -2.70 -11.02 32.69
C SER A 860 -4.22 -10.84 32.57
N THR A 861 -4.96 -10.91 33.70
CA THR A 861 -6.43 -10.87 33.71
C THR A 861 -7.02 -9.55 33.20
N LEU A 862 -6.44 -8.40 33.57
CA LEU A 862 -6.89 -7.11 33.04
C LEU A 862 -6.33 -6.84 31.64
N SER A 863 -5.11 -7.28 31.33
CA SER A 863 -4.53 -7.10 29.98
C SER A 863 -5.38 -7.78 28.91
N ALA A 864 -5.96 -8.94 29.20
CA ALA A 864 -6.86 -9.65 28.29
C ALA A 864 -8.20 -8.91 28.04
N LYS A 865 -8.58 -7.96 28.91
CA LYS A 865 -9.78 -7.11 28.72
C LYS A 865 -9.52 -5.90 27.82
N VAL A 866 -8.27 -5.58 27.46
CA VAL A 866 -7.91 -4.37 26.69
C VAL A 866 -7.75 -4.71 25.20
N PRO A 867 -8.63 -4.22 24.31
CA PRO A 867 -8.60 -4.58 22.89
C PRO A 867 -7.25 -4.32 22.21
N GLY A 868 -6.65 -5.38 21.69
CA GLY A 868 -5.36 -5.33 20.99
C GLY A 868 -4.13 -5.08 21.87
N LEU A 869 -4.26 -5.04 23.21
CA LEU A 869 -3.09 -5.01 24.11
C LEU A 869 -2.46 -6.40 24.21
N VAL A 870 -3.27 -7.42 24.48
CA VAL A 870 -2.96 -8.83 24.21
C VAL A 870 -3.41 -9.11 22.77
N PRO A 871 -2.67 -9.91 21.99
CA PRO A 871 -3.19 -10.45 20.73
C PRO A 871 -4.42 -11.30 21.04
N ASP A 872 -5.59 -10.79 20.67
CA ASP A 872 -6.86 -11.50 20.78
C ASP A 872 -6.80 -12.80 19.96
N GLU A 873 -7.38 -13.88 20.50
CA GLU A 873 -7.35 -15.21 19.88
C GLU A 873 -8.47 -15.38 18.85
N ASP A 874 -9.61 -14.69 19.06
CA ASP A 874 -10.80 -14.73 18.19
C ASP A 874 -10.93 -13.47 17.32
N ALA A 875 -10.58 -12.29 17.82
CA ALA A 875 -10.51 -11.11 16.97
C ALA A 875 -9.31 -11.24 16.04
N GLU A 876 -9.62 -11.53 14.78
CA GLU A 876 -8.68 -11.54 13.66
C GLU A 876 -7.75 -10.34 13.77
N PRO A 877 -6.41 -10.53 13.78
CA PRO A 877 -5.51 -9.41 13.91
C PRO A 877 -5.80 -8.49 12.74
N ALA A 878 -6.30 -7.28 13.03
CA ALA A 878 -6.37 -6.22 12.06
C ALA A 878 -4.97 -6.11 11.47
N GLU A 879 -4.82 -6.55 10.22
CA GLU A 879 -3.48 -6.71 9.67
C GLU A 879 -2.78 -5.34 9.70
N PRO A 880 -1.44 -5.30 9.66
CA PRO A 880 -0.76 -4.12 9.17
C PRO A 880 -1.06 -4.00 7.66
N ILE A 881 -2.34 -3.82 7.31
CA ILE A 881 -2.80 -3.52 5.97
C ILE A 881 -2.03 -2.27 5.59
N GLU A 882 -1.44 -2.27 4.41
CA GLU A 882 -1.03 -1.06 3.72
C GLU A 882 -2.31 -0.38 3.20
N ARG A 883 -3.19 -0.04 4.16
CA ARG A 883 -4.56 0.41 3.95
C ARG A 883 -4.46 1.73 3.20
N ASN A 884 -5.01 1.76 2.00
CA ASN A 884 -5.16 3.02 1.30
C ASN A 884 -6.00 3.94 2.19
N TRP A 885 -5.54 5.17 2.38
CA TRP A 885 -5.66 5.90 3.66
C TRP A 885 -7.05 6.46 4.00
N MET A 886 -8.11 5.94 3.40
CA MET A 886 -9.48 6.49 3.45
C MET A 886 -10.46 5.69 4.31
N GLU A 887 -10.06 4.54 4.88
CA GLU A 887 -10.92 3.66 5.70
C GLU A 887 -10.51 3.66 7.19
N ALA A 888 -10.59 4.82 7.87
CA ALA A 888 -10.14 4.93 9.27
C ALA A 888 -10.83 6.03 10.11
N GLU A 889 -11.94 6.61 9.66
CA GLU A 889 -12.57 7.77 10.33
C GLU A 889 -13.68 7.42 11.35
N GLU A 890 -14.07 6.14 11.52
CA GLU A 890 -15.15 5.69 12.44
C GLU A 890 -14.74 4.73 13.59
N ASP A 891 -13.47 4.66 14.03
CA ASP A 891 -12.99 3.68 15.05
C ASP A 891 -12.15 4.29 16.20
#